data_AF-A0A8H6V138-F1
#
_entry.id   AF-A0A8H6V138-F1
#
_cell.length_a   1.000
_cell.length_b   1.000
_cell.length_c   1.000
_cell.angle_alpha   90.00
_cell.angle_beta   90.00
_cell.angle_gamma   90.00
#
_symmetry.space_group_name_H-M   'P 1'
#
loop_
_entity.id
_entity.type
_entity.pdbx_description
1 polymer ?
#
loop_
_entity_poly.entity_id
_entity_poly.type
_entity_poly.pdbx_seq_one_letter_code
_entity_poly.pdbx_strand_id
1 'polypeptide(L)'
;MDIAVHGKPDPSMGIDDRAPPRPDYRPLTQHLPSDGPDHLNTRPDCGIGHRVQASRSVLALAIDDECVFAGLQGGDIVAWSLETYELVLSVHAHQESVLGLYLSEDGDLLFSSGGDSVINVWSTRTFDRLYSIHSHHDVGDIFSVAYSPSLKTIYCGGQNTSIQWCDLSKTDAVSTNQSAAHLSKRTHRFFDSRGPDGTRAPRPGAGADGVREVIQGGQVLTFKRDHHKLFSHHGYIYTMLLVRGLLESSPAEEVLVTGAGDGVVKLWRLDQDEALSEIAALENRDPVLALAVDGSFLYCGLSGGALNIWNLDSRQLVKRITGHTGDLWAVDIVQGLVVCGDSNGVIKKFNSRFEEVGSWIAHGGTMLASAAGRSKERLIYASGGNDNTVGIWDLTEVSSKQDEQAPINNDEMVNCLARFVAFKTVSASPKFAGECNQGAAFLRRHCIYLGAKTKLLPTGQDTNPIVYARFSANSPDKVDKTMLFYGHYDVVGADANRTRWNTDPYQLASIDGFLYGRGVSDNKGPILAALYAAADLARQKALPCDVVFLIEGEEESGSQGFHETVRQHKPEIGPVDWILLANSYWLDDYNPCLTYGLRGVVHANLIVTSDHPDLHSGIDGSALLDEPLKDLSMLLASLVGPKGRVNIPGFHDLVLPLTEAEKQRFADVAKILLPQHPEITDRDALINSLMHRWREPSLTIHSVEVPGSSKASTTTISRKAKASLSIRVVPNQEADAVAANLTMYAQEQFDKLESQNDLTVEITGKSDPWLGDPDNEIFATLSEAITAAWSRDQTSQKHQYPPLQRVSKGKDTPGLARTDSSDSLASHIDRIITSTTTSSAGKSKARQRSALSTTVPTSSTLTNKSGVIVSPDASGDSSSDDKPAATAREPVATRSTVQPIFIREGGSIPTIRFLEKEFSAPAANLPCGQASDNAHLYNERLRVENLYKSREIFHLNAQHAFLVDVIGGTPIHPSIPTAKIRTIADAGTGTGIWLVDVAQTLHNRHPRHKLSLHGFDISPAQFPFSSLKSHRHEIQLTVHDILQPFPKEHWGRYDLVHVRLLVGAMKEADYPQAVRNLYDLLSGYLQWDDCDTTAFCTDDPTPIDMEMRQIVVDAVEKLGLCANAPQYLHQLAAQTGFVDARLYANSTADKPHLREPARTWLMQVLRALMPHAMVKSGEVVDEKKAIERAERLVEEFGRHCTSALPLVNLYVLVARKPLRARPWCSCTVM
;
A
#
# COMPACT_ATOMS: atom_id res chain seq x y z
N MET A 1 25.73 -17.88 63.22
CA MET A 1 26.12 -18.74 62.08
C MET A 1 26.84 -17.88 61.05
N ASP A 2 27.90 -17.18 61.42
CA ASP A 2 29.23 -17.61 61.89
C ASP A 2 30.17 -18.09 60.76
N ILE A 3 31.22 -17.26 60.61
CA ILE A 3 32.61 -17.54 60.25
C ILE A 3 32.92 -17.41 58.73
N ALA A 4 33.44 -16.28 58.22
CA ALA A 4 34.79 -15.65 58.42
C ALA A 4 35.86 -16.33 57.52
N VAL A 5 36.89 -15.70 56.92
CA VAL A 5 37.49 -14.35 57.05
C VAL A 5 38.66 -14.20 56.03
N HIS A 6 39.13 -12.95 55.85
CA HIS A 6 40.39 -12.43 55.24
C HIS A 6 40.31 -11.93 53.79
N GLY A 7 40.75 -10.70 53.44
CA GLY A 7 41.58 -9.73 54.15
C GLY A 7 41.43 -8.29 53.62
N LYS A 8 41.80 -7.35 54.49
CA LYS A 8 41.68 -5.89 54.44
C LYS A 8 42.86 -5.21 53.67
N PRO A 9 42.90 -3.86 53.56
CA PRO A 9 43.40 -3.10 52.41
C PRO A 9 44.73 -2.34 52.63
N ASP A 10 45.19 -1.67 51.56
CA ASP A 10 45.97 -0.40 51.42
C ASP A 10 47.02 0.00 52.48
N PRO A 11 48.21 0.52 52.11
CA PRO A 11 48.31 1.99 51.97
C PRO A 11 49.40 2.52 51.00
N SER A 12 49.16 3.71 50.41
CA SER A 12 49.92 4.97 50.71
C SER A 12 50.19 5.90 49.51
N MET A 13 49.68 7.14 49.70
CA MET A 13 50.30 8.45 49.44
C MET A 13 50.92 8.79 48.06
N GLY A 14 50.22 9.65 47.32
CA GLY A 14 50.46 11.11 47.41
C GLY A 14 51.37 11.79 46.35
N ILE A 15 50.77 12.80 45.71
CA ILE A 15 51.34 14.12 45.30
C ILE A 15 52.39 14.11 44.15
N ASP A 16 52.14 14.74 43.00
CA ASP A 16 52.38 16.18 42.78
C ASP A 16 52.11 16.64 41.33
N ASP A 17 51.82 17.93 41.22
CA ASP A 17 51.63 18.75 40.03
C ASP A 17 52.88 18.86 39.12
N ARG A 18 52.64 19.04 37.80
CA ARG A 18 53.06 20.22 36.97
C ARG A 18 53.25 19.86 35.50
N ALA A 19 52.68 20.71 34.65
CA ALA A 19 52.79 20.72 33.20
C ALA A 19 54.20 21.09 32.68
N PRO A 20 54.50 20.72 31.42
CA PRO A 20 55.12 21.63 30.46
C PRO A 20 54.40 21.66 29.08
N PRO A 21 54.79 22.57 28.15
CA PRO A 21 53.87 23.24 27.21
C PRO A 21 53.87 22.77 25.74
N ARG A 22 52.96 23.40 24.96
CA ARG A 22 52.67 23.35 23.50
C ARG A 22 53.87 23.14 22.57
N PRO A 23 53.61 22.62 21.35
CA PRO A 23 54.27 23.12 20.15
C PRO A 23 53.30 23.59 19.05
N ASP A 24 53.82 24.58 18.32
CA ASP A 24 53.20 25.34 17.23
C ASP A 24 52.97 24.55 15.93
N TYR A 25 51.95 24.97 15.20
CA TYR A 25 51.71 24.63 13.80
C TYR A 25 52.61 25.44 12.86
N ARG A 26 53.20 24.79 11.85
CA ARG A 26 53.42 25.40 10.52
C ARG A 26 53.30 24.37 9.37
N PRO A 27 52.94 24.84 8.16
CA PRO A 27 52.22 24.05 7.15
C PRO A 27 53.16 23.45 6.10
N LEU A 28 52.78 22.31 5.54
CA LEU A 28 53.42 21.75 4.34
C LEU A 28 52.43 21.79 3.17
N THR A 29 52.56 22.84 2.37
CA THR A 29 52.15 22.89 0.97
C THR A 29 53.15 22.11 0.13
N GLN A 30 52.70 21.10 -0.62
CA GLN A 30 53.41 20.66 -1.83
C GLN A 30 52.45 20.00 -2.84
N HIS A 31 52.17 20.78 -3.89
CA HIS A 31 51.95 20.45 -5.30
C HIS A 31 51.21 19.16 -5.73
N LEU A 32 50.10 19.40 -6.41
CA LEU A 32 49.45 18.56 -7.42
C LEU A 32 50.42 17.99 -8.47
N PRO A 33 50.05 16.84 -9.06
CA PRO A 33 49.87 16.79 -10.51
C PRO A 33 48.47 16.33 -10.94
N SER A 34 48.11 16.81 -12.12
CA SER A 34 46.84 16.81 -12.83
C SER A 34 46.50 15.53 -13.59
N ASP A 35 45.18 15.33 -13.76
CA ASP A 35 44.42 14.74 -14.88
C ASP A 35 44.34 13.22 -15.13
N GLY A 36 43.11 12.70 -15.03
CA GLY A 36 42.59 11.46 -15.66
C GLY A 36 41.25 10.99 -15.06
N PRO A 37 40.19 10.65 -15.84
CA PRO A 37 38.81 11.01 -15.51
C PRO A 37 37.93 9.96 -14.80
N ASP A 38 36.94 10.50 -14.07
CA ASP A 38 35.57 10.02 -13.81
C ASP A 38 35.32 8.64 -13.17
N HIS A 39 35.17 8.67 -11.84
CA HIS A 39 34.07 7.97 -11.16
C HIS A 39 33.62 8.77 -9.91
N LEU A 40 32.83 9.81 -10.15
CA LEU A 40 32.00 10.50 -9.15
C LEU A 40 30.59 10.63 -9.74
N ASN A 41 29.59 10.09 -9.03
CA ASN A 41 28.28 10.71 -8.76
C ASN A 41 27.21 9.65 -8.50
N THR A 42 27.00 9.35 -7.22
CA THR A 42 25.67 9.03 -6.70
C THR A 42 25.34 10.06 -5.62
N ARG A 43 24.95 11.26 -6.06
CA ARG A 43 24.23 12.23 -5.23
C ARG A 43 22.74 12.04 -5.53
N PRO A 44 21.89 11.72 -4.54
CA PRO A 44 20.52 12.20 -4.57
C PRO A 44 20.57 13.67 -4.15
N ASP A 45 20.40 14.58 -5.11
CA ASP A 45 20.40 16.03 -4.85
C ASP A 45 19.19 16.41 -3.99
N CYS A 46 19.34 16.46 -2.66
CA CYS A 46 18.65 17.49 -1.88
C CYS A 46 19.50 18.76 -1.99
N GLY A 47 19.08 19.70 -2.83
CA GLY A 47 19.76 20.98 -2.94
C GLY A 47 19.82 21.64 -1.56
N ILE A 48 21.00 22.08 -1.13
CA ILE A 48 21.08 23.07 -0.04
C ILE A 48 20.26 24.27 -0.52
N GLY A 49 19.19 24.63 0.20
CA GLY A 49 18.38 25.80 -0.09
C GLY A 49 19.20 27.08 0.16
N HIS A 50 19.90 27.14 1.31
CA HIS A 50 20.86 28.19 1.64
C HIS A 50 21.78 27.77 2.81
N ARG A 51 22.89 28.48 3.02
CA ARG A 51 23.67 28.43 4.27
C ARG A 51 23.93 29.84 4.78
N VAL A 52 23.69 30.08 6.07
CA VAL A 52 23.97 31.37 6.71
C VAL A 52 25.03 31.19 7.80
N GLN A 53 25.83 32.24 8.01
CA GLN A 53 26.92 32.24 8.97
C GLN A 53 26.49 32.93 10.26
N ALA A 54 26.56 32.22 11.38
CA ALA A 54 26.40 32.77 12.71
C ALA A 54 27.73 33.32 13.24
N SER A 55 27.66 34.19 14.24
CA SER A 55 28.85 34.74 14.91
C SER A 55 29.57 33.71 15.79
N ARG A 56 28.85 32.70 16.29
CA ARG A 56 29.31 31.65 17.21
C ARG A 56 28.53 30.34 16.98
N SER A 57 28.88 29.29 17.73
CA SER A 57 28.27 27.96 17.61
C SER A 57 26.76 28.03 17.79
N VAL A 58 26.02 27.32 16.94
CA VAL A 58 24.55 27.26 17.00
C VAL A 58 24.15 26.07 17.87
N LEU A 59 23.42 26.33 18.95
CA LEU A 59 23.08 25.33 19.97
C LEU A 59 21.59 24.99 20.01
N ALA A 60 20.73 25.87 19.49
CA ALA A 60 19.29 25.66 19.44
C ALA A 60 18.71 26.32 18.19
N LEU A 61 17.65 25.75 17.63
CA LEU A 61 16.94 26.27 16.47
C LEU A 61 15.43 26.23 16.67
N ALA A 62 14.73 27.20 16.08
CA ALA A 62 13.29 27.20 15.93
C ALA A 62 12.94 27.85 14.58
N ILE A 63 11.85 27.42 13.95
CA ILE A 63 11.41 27.91 12.65
C ILE A 63 9.95 28.35 12.77
N ASP A 64 9.64 29.56 12.34
CA ASP A 64 8.27 30.01 12.10
C ASP A 64 8.00 30.17 10.58
N ASP A 65 6.87 30.78 10.22
CA ASP A 65 6.46 30.94 8.83
C ASP A 65 7.37 31.90 8.02
N GLU A 66 8.15 32.77 8.67
CA GLU A 66 8.91 33.86 8.03
C GLU A 66 10.42 33.80 8.29
N CYS A 67 10.85 33.22 9.41
CA CYS A 67 12.19 33.31 9.95
C CYS A 67 12.68 31.98 10.55
N VAL A 68 14.00 31.79 10.52
CA VAL A 68 14.71 30.79 11.34
C VAL A 68 15.44 31.49 12.48
N PHE A 69 15.10 31.12 13.72
CA PHE A 69 15.75 31.60 14.94
C PHE A 69 16.86 30.63 15.34
N ALA A 70 18.02 31.17 15.71
CA ALA A 70 19.14 30.40 16.24
C ALA A 70 19.61 30.97 17.58
N GLY A 71 19.71 30.07 18.56
CA GLY A 71 20.33 30.33 19.85
C GLY A 71 21.83 30.06 19.77
N LEU A 72 22.63 31.07 20.09
CA LEU A 72 24.08 31.00 19.95
C LEU A 72 24.77 30.74 21.29
N GLN A 73 25.94 30.12 21.19
CA GLN A 73 26.91 30.14 22.26
C GLN A 73 27.25 31.60 22.62
N GLY A 74 27.18 31.97 23.89
CA GLY A 74 27.39 33.36 24.33
C GLY A 74 26.13 34.22 24.46
N GLY A 75 24.94 33.63 24.29
CA GLY A 75 23.68 34.21 24.80
C GLY A 75 22.89 35.06 23.82
N ASP A 76 23.36 35.18 22.57
CA ASP A 76 22.64 35.88 21.51
C ASP A 76 21.59 34.96 20.86
N ILE A 77 20.42 35.51 20.54
CA ILE A 77 19.45 34.94 19.60
C ILE A 77 19.51 35.75 18.32
N VAL A 78 19.67 35.06 17.20
CA VAL A 78 19.71 35.66 15.87
C VAL A 78 18.60 35.08 15.01
N ALA A 79 18.00 35.89 14.13
CA ALA A 79 16.95 35.45 13.22
C ALA A 79 17.29 35.83 11.79
N TRP A 80 17.15 34.88 10.86
CA TRP A 80 17.28 35.13 9.41
C TRP A 80 15.94 34.95 8.72
N SER A 81 15.63 35.82 7.76
CA SER A 81 14.45 35.68 6.92
C SER A 81 14.57 34.43 6.06
N LEU A 82 13.52 33.62 5.99
CA LEU A 82 13.45 32.47 5.08
C LEU A 82 13.23 32.89 3.61
N GLU A 83 12.82 34.14 3.37
CA GLU A 83 12.60 34.69 2.03
C GLU A 83 13.88 35.29 1.43
N THR A 84 14.62 36.08 2.22
CA THR A 84 15.83 36.77 1.73
C THR A 84 17.14 36.18 2.25
N TYR A 85 17.10 35.33 3.28
CA TYR A 85 18.26 34.82 4.02
C TYR A 85 19.14 35.92 4.65
N GLU A 86 18.63 37.15 4.73
CA GLU A 86 19.27 38.25 5.42
C GLU A 86 19.01 38.16 6.93
N LEU A 87 19.98 38.64 7.71
CA LEU A 87 19.85 38.75 9.16
C LEU A 87 18.80 39.83 9.47
N VAL A 88 17.66 39.41 10.02
CA VAL A 88 16.55 40.29 10.41
C VAL A 88 16.81 40.87 11.79
N LEU A 89 17.35 40.05 12.69
CA LEU A 89 17.42 40.36 14.11
C LEU A 89 18.64 39.73 14.77
N SER A 90 19.22 40.45 15.73
CA SER A 90 20.21 39.94 16.67
C SER A 90 19.98 40.58 18.03
N VAL A 91 19.69 39.75 19.04
CA VAL A 91 19.37 40.18 20.40
C VAL A 91 20.19 39.41 21.42
N HIS A 92 20.75 40.11 22.40
CA HIS A 92 21.41 39.47 23.55
C HIS A 92 20.35 39.05 24.58
N ALA A 93 20.02 37.77 24.58
CA ALA A 93 18.90 37.20 25.33
C ALA A 93 19.31 36.68 26.71
N HIS A 94 20.48 36.03 26.81
CA HIS A 94 20.97 35.36 28.02
C HIS A 94 22.40 35.79 28.36
N GLN A 95 22.78 35.70 29.64
CA GLN A 95 24.16 35.99 30.08
C GLN A 95 25.15 34.89 29.69
N GLU A 96 24.64 33.66 29.57
CA GLU A 96 25.37 32.48 29.08
C GLU A 96 24.72 31.97 27.79
N SER A 97 25.22 30.85 27.25
CA SER A 97 24.71 30.25 26.03
C SER A 97 23.20 30.00 26.03
N VAL A 98 22.56 30.25 24.90
CA VAL A 98 21.17 29.83 24.65
C VAL A 98 21.18 28.34 24.33
N LEU A 99 20.52 27.52 25.15
CA LEU A 99 20.58 26.06 25.07
C LEU A 99 19.32 25.42 24.49
N GLY A 100 18.20 26.13 24.51
CA GLY A 100 16.94 25.66 23.95
C GLY A 100 16.12 26.82 23.38
N LEU A 101 15.44 26.56 22.28
CA LEU A 101 14.44 27.43 21.68
C LEU A 101 13.17 26.59 21.44
N TYR A 102 12.02 27.14 21.79
CA TYR A 102 10.73 26.49 21.56
C TYR A 102 9.73 27.54 21.07
N LEU A 103 9.00 27.23 20.00
CA LEU A 103 7.97 28.10 19.43
C LEU A 103 6.59 27.57 19.85
N SER A 104 5.67 28.45 20.23
CA SER A 104 4.27 28.06 20.50
C SER A 104 3.56 27.57 19.23
N GLU A 105 2.52 26.73 19.38
CA GLU A 105 1.75 26.18 18.24
C GLU A 105 1.12 27.28 17.35
N ASP A 106 0.77 28.42 17.95
CA ASP A 106 0.22 29.58 17.24
C ASP A 106 1.29 30.50 16.63
N GLY A 107 2.58 30.23 16.89
CA GLY A 107 3.70 31.02 16.39
C GLY A 107 3.84 32.41 17.02
N ASP A 108 3.05 32.77 18.04
CA ASP A 108 3.04 34.11 18.62
C ASP A 108 4.10 34.30 19.74
N LEU A 109 4.56 33.21 20.35
CA LEU A 109 5.51 33.21 21.47
C LEU A 109 6.75 32.36 21.16
N LEU A 110 7.92 32.93 21.41
CA LEU A 110 9.21 32.23 21.39
C LEU A 110 9.75 32.10 22.81
N PHE A 111 10.10 30.89 23.22
CA PHE A 111 10.70 30.59 24.51
C PHE A 111 12.18 30.31 24.32
N SER A 112 13.04 30.92 25.16
CA SER A 112 14.48 30.66 25.15
C SER A 112 14.97 30.26 26.53
N SER A 113 15.71 29.16 26.61
CA SER A 113 16.37 28.71 27.83
C SER A 113 17.89 28.91 27.74
N GLY A 114 18.51 29.29 28.86
CA GLY A 114 19.93 29.58 28.92
C GLY A 114 20.70 28.77 29.96
N GLY A 115 22.02 28.75 29.81
CA GLY A 115 22.97 28.27 30.83
C GLY A 115 22.97 29.12 32.12
N ASP A 116 22.39 30.32 32.05
CA ASP A 116 22.18 31.23 33.17
C ASP A 116 20.98 30.86 34.07
N SER A 117 20.37 29.68 33.85
CA SER A 117 19.21 29.17 34.59
C SER A 117 17.95 30.04 34.46
N VAL A 118 17.84 30.83 33.40
CA VAL A 118 16.70 31.69 33.10
C VAL A 118 15.94 31.16 31.88
N ILE A 119 14.62 31.35 31.88
CA ILE A 119 13.80 31.19 30.67
C ILE A 119 13.19 32.55 30.31
N ASN A 120 13.45 33.03 29.10
CA ASN A 120 12.84 34.23 28.58
C ASN A 120 11.71 33.87 27.61
N VAL A 121 10.64 34.66 27.62
CA VAL A 121 9.50 34.53 26.70
C VAL A 121 9.43 35.81 25.87
N TRP A 122 9.41 35.66 24.56
CA TRP A 122 9.48 36.73 23.58
C TRP A 122 8.22 36.72 22.72
N SER A 123 7.73 37.89 22.33
CA SER A 123 6.73 37.98 21.26
C SER A 123 7.43 37.79 19.91
N THR A 124 6.98 36.89 19.05
CA THR A 124 7.59 36.70 17.72
C THR A 124 7.36 37.89 16.79
N ARG A 125 6.26 38.63 16.99
CA ARG A 125 5.87 39.78 16.16
C ARG A 125 6.68 41.04 16.44
N THR A 126 6.88 41.39 17.72
CA THR A 126 7.63 42.61 18.10
C THR A 126 9.05 42.32 18.58
N PHE A 127 9.33 41.06 18.92
CA PHE A 127 10.54 40.61 19.60
C PHE A 127 10.80 41.28 20.96
N ASP A 128 9.76 41.82 21.58
CA ASP A 128 9.85 42.30 22.95
C ASP A 128 9.87 41.11 23.92
N ARG A 129 10.73 41.19 24.94
CA ARG A 129 10.71 40.24 26.05
C ARG A 129 9.48 40.48 26.89
N LEU A 130 8.56 39.50 26.92
CA LEU A 130 7.33 39.53 27.69
C LEU A 130 7.55 39.07 29.13
N TYR A 131 8.31 37.98 29.32
CA TYR A 131 8.56 37.39 30.63
C TYR A 131 10.02 36.96 30.80
N SER A 132 10.51 37.03 32.03
CA SER A 132 11.80 36.46 32.47
C SER A 132 11.52 35.58 33.69
N ILE A 133 11.61 34.27 33.52
CA ILE A 133 11.23 33.27 34.52
C ILE A 133 12.49 32.72 35.19
N HIS A 134 12.54 32.83 36.52
CA HIS A 134 13.67 32.39 37.35
C HIS A 134 13.27 31.23 38.26
N SER A 135 14.21 30.31 38.51
CA SER A 135 14.02 29.26 39.53
C SER A 135 14.47 29.71 40.91
N HIS A 136 13.77 29.20 41.93
CA HIS A 136 14.19 29.32 43.33
C HIS A 136 15.31 28.34 43.70
N HIS A 137 15.55 27.32 42.87
CA HIS A 137 16.54 26.29 43.10
C HIS A 137 17.70 26.46 42.12
N ASP A 138 18.89 25.99 42.49
CA ASP A 138 20.00 25.87 41.54
C ASP A 138 19.69 24.72 40.57
N VAL A 139 19.07 25.07 39.44
CA VAL A 139 18.69 24.12 38.37
C VAL A 139 19.89 23.75 37.50
N GLY A 140 20.94 24.57 37.55
CA GLY A 140 22.01 24.57 36.57
C GLY A 140 21.47 24.94 35.19
N ASP A 141 22.06 24.33 34.18
CA ASP A 141 21.75 24.62 32.79
C ASP A 141 20.35 24.07 32.43
N ILE A 142 19.53 24.87 31.72
CA ILE A 142 18.19 24.47 31.28
C ILE A 142 18.25 24.07 29.80
N PHE A 143 18.20 22.77 29.54
CA PHE A 143 18.41 22.21 28.19
C PHE A 143 17.15 22.20 27.35
N SER A 144 15.96 22.06 27.96
CA SER A 144 14.73 21.87 27.20
C SER A 144 13.53 22.50 27.87
N VAL A 145 12.59 22.95 27.03
CA VAL A 145 11.36 23.66 27.39
C VAL A 145 10.22 23.16 26.52
N ALA A 146 9.03 23.02 27.10
CA ALA A 146 7.79 22.74 26.39
C ALA A 146 6.67 23.63 26.94
N TYR A 147 5.76 24.08 26.08
CA TYR A 147 4.64 24.93 26.47
C TYR A 147 3.31 24.25 26.14
N SER A 148 2.42 24.19 27.13
CA SER A 148 1.03 23.73 26.98
C SER A 148 0.11 24.92 26.72
N PRO A 149 -0.46 25.06 25.51
CA PRO A 149 -1.45 26.11 25.23
C PRO A 149 -2.75 25.90 26.00
N SER A 150 -3.12 24.64 26.27
CA SER A 150 -4.38 24.30 26.95
C SER A 150 -4.38 24.73 28.42
N LEU A 151 -3.26 24.53 29.12
CA LEU A 151 -3.08 24.94 30.51
C LEU A 151 -2.42 26.32 30.66
N LYS A 152 -1.90 26.88 29.56
CA LYS A 152 -1.03 28.07 29.54
C LYS A 152 0.18 27.94 30.47
N THR A 153 0.68 26.72 30.61
CA THR A 153 1.78 26.36 31.52
C THR A 153 3.05 26.02 30.73
N ILE A 154 4.18 26.57 31.16
CA ILE A 154 5.51 26.21 30.67
C ILE A 154 6.11 25.12 31.54
N TYR A 155 6.75 24.13 30.93
CA TYR A 155 7.54 23.08 31.58
C TYR A 155 8.99 23.21 31.15
N CYS A 156 9.93 23.00 32.08
CA CYS A 156 11.36 23.03 31.77
C CYS A 156 12.12 21.92 32.48
N GLY A 157 13.19 21.47 31.82
CA GLY A 157 14.04 20.37 32.23
C GLY A 157 15.48 20.84 32.32
N GLY A 158 16.11 20.55 33.45
CA GLY A 158 17.44 21.09 33.77
C GLY A 158 18.46 20.06 34.20
N GLN A 159 19.68 20.55 34.42
CA GLN A 159 20.83 19.77 34.87
C GLN A 159 20.63 19.12 36.25
N ASN A 160 19.78 19.71 37.09
CA ASN A 160 19.45 19.16 38.41
C ASN A 160 18.45 17.99 38.37
N THR A 161 18.10 17.45 37.19
CA THR A 161 17.18 16.31 36.99
C THR A 161 15.72 16.57 37.37
N SER A 162 15.34 17.83 37.61
CA SER A 162 13.98 18.23 37.93
C SER A 162 13.21 18.72 36.71
N ILE A 163 11.90 18.46 36.70
CA ILE A 163 10.94 19.17 35.83
C ILE A 163 10.30 20.27 36.68
N GLN A 164 10.29 21.51 36.20
CA GLN A 164 9.62 22.65 36.85
C GLN A 164 8.58 23.26 35.92
N TRP A 165 7.53 23.87 36.49
CA TRP A 165 6.46 24.45 35.68
C TRP A 165 5.89 25.76 36.21
N CYS A 166 5.41 26.61 35.31
CA CYS A 166 4.86 27.92 35.65
C CYS A 166 3.66 28.26 34.75
N ASP A 167 2.54 28.64 35.36
CA ASP A 167 1.36 29.13 34.64
C ASP A 167 1.55 30.63 34.31
N LEU A 168 1.43 30.98 33.02
CA LEU A 168 1.57 32.36 32.54
C LEU A 168 0.29 33.20 32.74
N SER A 169 -0.86 32.55 32.98
CA SER A 169 -2.16 33.21 33.13
C SER A 169 -2.44 33.65 34.57
N LYS A 170 -1.93 32.91 35.56
CA LYS A 170 -2.05 33.24 36.98
C LYS A 170 -0.92 34.18 37.39
N THR A 171 -1.10 35.47 37.16
CA THR A 171 -0.24 36.52 37.75
C THR A 171 -0.52 36.66 39.25
N ASP A 172 -0.20 35.63 40.03
CA ASP A 172 -0.04 35.77 41.49
C ASP A 172 1.27 36.53 41.72
N ALA A 173 1.14 37.85 41.73
CA ALA A 173 2.20 38.80 41.97
C ALA A 173 2.92 38.52 43.31
N VAL A 174 4.06 37.84 43.24
CA VAL A 174 5.20 38.21 44.08
C VAL A 174 6.17 38.97 43.18
N SER A 175 5.84 40.24 42.93
CA SER A 175 6.84 41.25 42.58
C SER A 175 7.87 41.28 43.71
N THR A 176 8.87 40.42 43.65
CA THR A 176 10.01 40.52 44.55
C THR A 176 10.79 41.76 44.10
N ASN A 177 10.70 42.83 44.90
CA ASN A 177 11.60 43.99 44.85
C ASN A 177 13.07 43.60 45.17
N GLN A 178 13.46 42.34 45.00
CA GLN A 178 14.85 41.90 45.03
C GLN A 178 15.38 42.10 43.60
N SER A 179 16.40 42.93 43.43
CA SER A 179 17.02 43.17 42.13
C SER A 179 17.28 41.84 41.43
N ALA A 180 16.94 41.69 40.14
CA ALA A 180 17.23 40.50 39.34
C ALA A 180 18.69 39.99 39.50
N ALA A 181 19.62 40.90 39.83
CA ALA A 181 21.02 40.64 40.17
C ALA A 181 21.27 39.78 41.43
N HIS A 182 20.26 39.50 42.26
CA HIS A 182 20.37 38.67 43.47
C HIS A 182 19.85 37.23 43.26
N LEU A 183 19.00 37.00 42.24
CA LEU A 183 18.42 35.70 41.91
C LEU A 183 19.26 34.93 40.87
N SER A 184 20.00 35.62 40.00
CA SER A 184 20.81 35.00 38.91
C SER A 184 22.30 34.80 39.23
N LYS A 185 22.76 35.08 40.46
CA LYS A 185 24.17 34.87 40.82
C LYS A 185 24.43 33.41 41.17
N ARG A 186 24.73 32.60 40.15
CA ARG A 186 25.35 31.27 40.33
C ARG A 186 26.63 31.45 41.12
N THR A 187 26.74 30.82 42.29
CA THR A 187 28.02 30.74 43.00
C THR A 187 28.88 29.73 42.25
N HIS A 188 29.98 30.18 41.66
CA HIS A 188 30.86 29.31 40.89
C HIS A 188 31.52 28.32 41.84
N ARG A 189 31.17 27.03 41.74
CA ARG A 189 31.61 25.96 42.66
C ARG A 189 33.13 25.83 42.84
N PHE A 190 33.92 26.40 41.92
CA PHE A 190 35.39 26.42 41.96
C PHE A 190 36.00 27.78 42.38
N PHE A 191 35.35 28.92 42.06
CA PHE A 191 35.92 30.26 42.35
C PHE A 191 35.33 30.88 43.63
N ASP A 192 34.11 30.48 44.00
CA ASP A 192 33.40 30.96 45.19
C ASP A 192 33.51 30.00 46.38
N SER A 193 33.97 28.77 46.15
CA SER A 193 34.42 27.82 47.18
C SER A 193 35.65 28.39 47.89
N ARG A 194 35.61 28.42 49.22
CA ARG A 194 36.79 28.69 50.02
C ARG A 194 37.69 27.46 49.94
N GLY A 195 38.96 27.65 49.60
CA GLY A 195 39.95 26.58 49.74
C GLY A 195 40.10 26.14 51.21
N PRO A 196 40.87 25.09 51.49
CA PRO A 196 41.13 24.62 52.86
C PRO A 196 41.62 25.73 53.81
N ASP A 197 42.23 26.78 53.23
CA ASP A 197 42.90 27.88 53.92
C ASP A 197 41.97 29.11 54.10
N GLY A 198 40.71 29.03 53.65
CA GLY A 198 39.73 30.12 53.75
C GLY A 198 39.85 31.22 52.68
N THR A 199 40.87 31.16 51.81
CA THR A 199 41.07 32.09 50.70
C THR A 199 40.24 31.69 49.47
N ARG A 200 39.67 32.70 48.80
CA ARG A 200 38.98 32.54 47.50
C ARG A 200 39.99 32.72 46.38
N ALA A 201 39.87 31.93 45.31
CA ALA A 201 40.64 32.15 44.10
C ALA A 201 40.30 33.55 43.51
N PRO A 202 41.29 34.37 43.14
CA PRO A 202 41.04 35.67 42.56
C PRO A 202 40.25 35.52 41.25
N ARG A 203 39.13 36.24 41.13
CA ARG A 203 38.40 36.33 39.86
C ARG A 203 39.28 37.07 38.84
N PRO A 204 39.34 36.64 37.58
CA PRO A 204 39.81 37.50 36.51
C PRO A 204 39.02 38.81 36.54
N GLY A 205 39.70 39.95 36.48
CA GLY A 205 39.06 41.26 36.47
C GLY A 205 38.08 41.36 35.29
N ALA A 206 36.89 41.93 35.53
CA ALA A 206 35.86 42.18 34.54
C ALA A 206 36.29 43.27 33.53
N GLY A 207 37.29 42.95 32.70
CA GLY A 207 37.89 43.88 31.75
C GLY A 207 38.60 43.13 30.64
N ALA A 208 37.83 42.60 29.68
CA ALA A 208 38.29 42.34 28.31
C ALA A 208 37.12 42.03 27.34
N ASP A 209 35.99 41.49 27.82
CA ASP A 209 34.78 41.32 27.00
C ASP A 209 33.67 42.20 27.56
N GLY A 210 33.16 43.11 26.74
CA GLY A 210 32.13 44.07 27.15
C GLY A 210 30.89 43.33 27.67
N VAL A 211 30.52 43.60 28.93
CA VAL A 211 29.23 43.19 29.48
C VAL A 211 28.16 43.87 28.64
N ARG A 212 27.59 43.15 27.67
CA ARG A 212 26.41 43.60 26.95
C ARG A 212 25.25 43.54 27.94
N GLU A 213 24.57 44.67 28.17
CA GLU A 213 23.38 44.66 29.00
C GLU A 213 22.32 43.77 28.34
N VAL A 214 21.89 42.72 29.04
CA VAL A 214 20.71 41.93 28.65
C VAL A 214 19.53 42.88 28.53
N ILE A 215 18.76 42.78 27.44
CA ILE A 215 17.61 43.67 27.18
C ILE A 215 16.72 43.72 28.44
N GLN A 216 16.52 44.92 28.98
CA GLN A 216 15.66 45.16 30.13
C GLN A 216 14.22 45.40 29.66
N GLY A 217 13.33 44.43 29.90
CA GLY A 217 11.91 44.49 29.58
C GLY A 217 11.17 43.23 30.03
N GLY A 218 9.83 43.28 30.14
CA GLY A 218 9.00 42.12 30.51
C GLY A 218 8.81 41.90 32.02
N GLN A 219 7.79 41.13 32.38
CA GLN A 219 7.48 40.78 33.76
C GLN A 219 8.43 39.68 34.28
N VAL A 220 9.00 39.88 35.47
CA VAL A 220 9.84 38.86 36.11
C VAL A 220 8.94 37.90 36.87
N LEU A 221 8.98 36.62 36.51
CA LEU A 221 8.25 35.53 37.16
C LEU A 221 9.24 34.61 37.88
N THR A 222 8.76 33.91 38.90
CA THR A 222 9.52 32.85 39.56
C THR A 222 8.68 31.59 39.64
N PHE A 223 9.28 30.42 39.38
CA PHE A 223 8.61 29.14 39.59
C PHE A 223 8.13 29.05 41.04
N LYS A 224 6.86 28.66 41.28
CA LYS A 224 6.38 28.48 42.66
C LYS A 224 7.18 27.35 43.33
N ARG A 225 7.41 27.46 44.65
CA ARG A 225 8.25 26.50 45.41
C ARG A 225 7.74 25.07 45.38
N ASP A 226 6.47 24.87 45.12
CA ASP A 226 5.77 23.59 45.02
C ASP A 226 5.57 23.12 43.57
N HIS A 227 5.85 23.96 42.58
CA HIS A 227 5.68 23.64 41.15
C HIS A 227 6.95 23.03 40.55
N HIS A 228 7.43 21.97 41.20
CA HIS A 228 8.57 21.20 40.71
C HIS A 228 8.47 19.73 41.09
N LYS A 229 9.06 18.88 40.26
CA LYS A 229 9.24 17.45 40.52
C LYS A 229 10.73 17.15 40.58
N LEU A 230 11.29 17.08 41.80
CA LEU A 230 12.68 16.65 41.99
C LEU A 230 12.85 15.19 41.57
N PHE A 231 14.02 14.85 41.04
CA PHE A 231 14.38 13.48 40.64
C PHE A 231 13.37 12.86 39.68
N SER A 232 12.81 13.67 38.79
CA SER A 232 11.94 13.19 37.71
C SER A 232 12.67 12.19 36.81
N HIS A 233 13.99 12.38 36.65
CA HIS A 233 14.95 11.48 36.03
C HIS A 233 16.19 11.30 36.93
N HIS A 234 17.05 10.32 36.61
CA HIS A 234 18.35 10.11 37.26
C HIS A 234 19.53 10.67 36.43
N GLY A 235 19.23 11.44 35.39
CA GLY A 235 20.18 12.11 34.52
C GLY A 235 19.64 13.46 34.03
N TYR A 236 20.45 14.20 33.27
CA TYR A 236 20.06 15.51 32.73
C TYR A 236 18.91 15.34 31.73
N ILE A 237 17.92 16.22 31.80
CA ILE A 237 16.77 16.19 30.90
C ILE A 237 17.13 16.96 29.64
N TYR A 238 17.55 16.26 28.60
CA TYR A 238 18.06 16.88 27.37
C TYR A 238 16.94 17.35 26.45
N THR A 239 15.79 16.67 26.44
CA THR A 239 14.72 16.92 25.48
C THR A 239 13.35 16.68 26.10
N MET A 240 12.36 17.46 25.66
CA MET A 240 10.97 17.27 26.03
C MET A 240 10.05 17.65 24.87
N LEU A 241 8.92 16.96 24.77
CA LEU A 241 7.94 17.13 23.72
C LEU A 241 6.54 17.04 24.32
N LEU A 242 5.63 17.89 23.87
CA LEU A 242 4.21 17.81 24.21
C LEU A 242 3.45 17.08 23.10
N VAL A 243 2.68 16.05 23.44
CA VAL A 243 1.96 15.21 22.47
C VAL A 243 0.48 15.21 22.81
N ARG A 244 -0.38 15.49 21.83
CA ARG A 244 -1.85 15.40 21.96
C ARG A 244 -2.37 14.08 21.42
N GLY A 245 -3.44 13.58 22.03
CA GLY A 245 -4.17 12.41 21.51
C GLY A 245 -3.49 11.07 21.74
N LEU A 246 -2.55 11.01 22.68
CA LEU A 246 -1.80 9.79 22.98
C LEU A 246 -2.61 8.78 23.82
N LEU A 247 -3.57 9.26 24.60
CA LEU A 247 -4.44 8.42 25.45
C LEU A 247 -5.79 8.24 24.74
N GLU A 248 -6.14 6.99 24.37
CA GLU A 248 -7.41 6.67 23.72
C GLU A 248 -8.65 7.12 24.52
N SER A 249 -8.54 7.16 25.85
CA SER A 249 -9.61 7.61 26.74
C SER A 249 -9.91 9.11 26.64
N SER A 250 -8.97 9.92 26.13
CA SER A 250 -9.09 11.37 26.03
C SER A 250 -8.21 11.93 24.90
N PRO A 251 -8.70 11.93 23.64
CA PRO A 251 -7.91 12.36 22.49
C PRO A 251 -7.52 13.85 22.50
N ALA A 252 -8.12 14.66 23.37
CA ALA A 252 -7.77 16.07 23.57
C ALA A 252 -6.71 16.29 24.68
N GLU A 253 -6.34 15.24 25.42
CA GLU A 253 -5.39 15.34 26.53
C GLU A 253 -3.95 15.53 25.99
N GLU A 254 -3.22 16.44 26.64
CA GLU A 254 -1.80 16.69 26.40
C GLU A 254 -0.96 15.82 27.34
N VAL A 255 -0.01 15.09 26.76
CA VAL A 255 0.97 14.27 27.48
C VAL A 255 2.36 14.86 27.26
N LEU A 256 3.08 15.11 28.35
CA LEU A 256 4.46 15.56 28.31
C LEU A 256 5.38 14.34 28.24
N VAL A 257 6.25 14.29 27.23
CA VAL A 257 7.23 13.23 27.02
C VAL A 257 8.62 13.80 27.27
N THR A 258 9.40 13.19 28.17
CA THR A 258 10.74 13.68 28.55
C THR A 258 11.81 12.62 28.30
N GLY A 259 12.90 13.01 27.65
CA GLY A 259 14.07 12.17 27.40
C GLY A 259 15.28 12.68 28.17
N ALA A 260 16.01 11.78 28.83
CA ALA A 260 17.11 12.15 29.71
C ALA A 260 18.37 11.29 29.55
N GLY A 261 19.45 11.76 30.17
CA GLY A 261 20.76 11.11 30.20
C GLY A 261 20.82 9.81 30.99
N ASP A 262 19.77 9.44 31.71
CA ASP A 262 19.62 8.11 32.32
C ASP A 262 19.19 7.04 31.31
N GLY A 263 18.96 7.43 30.04
CA GLY A 263 18.53 6.54 28.97
C GLY A 263 17.05 6.18 29.03
N VAL A 264 16.25 6.88 29.85
CA VAL A 264 14.82 6.62 30.00
C VAL A 264 14.02 7.74 29.36
N VAL A 265 12.96 7.36 28.63
CA VAL A 265 11.90 8.29 28.23
C VAL A 265 10.71 8.11 29.16
N LYS A 266 10.20 9.19 29.75
CA LYS A 266 9.02 9.16 30.62
C LYS A 266 7.87 9.92 30.00
N LEU A 267 6.66 9.38 30.20
CA LEU A 267 5.40 9.98 29.78
C LEU A 267 4.69 10.49 31.02
N TRP A 268 4.28 11.75 31.01
CA TRP A 268 3.65 12.43 32.14
C TRP A 268 2.27 12.93 31.74
N ARG A 269 1.28 12.60 32.56
CA ARG A 269 -0.05 13.21 32.50
C ARG A 269 0.01 14.58 33.15
N LEU A 270 -0.66 15.54 32.51
CA LEU A 270 -0.81 16.90 32.99
C LEU A 270 -2.18 17.05 33.66
N ASP A 271 -2.22 17.04 34.99
CA ASP A 271 -3.46 17.18 35.75
C ASP A 271 -3.90 18.67 35.88
N GLN A 272 -5.20 18.93 36.06
CA GLN A 272 -5.75 20.29 36.21
C GLN A 272 -5.23 21.05 37.45
N ASP A 273 -4.76 20.32 38.46
CA ASP A 273 -4.10 20.86 39.66
C ASP A 273 -2.59 21.12 39.43
N GLU A 274 -2.12 21.11 38.18
CA GLU A 274 -0.74 21.34 37.74
C GLU A 274 0.27 20.29 38.25
N ALA A 275 -0.18 19.16 38.82
CA ALA A 275 0.70 18.07 39.24
C ALA A 275 1.05 17.13 38.06
N LEU A 276 2.32 16.70 37.99
CA LEU A 276 2.80 15.71 37.02
C LEU A 276 2.66 14.29 37.58
N SER A 277 1.90 13.44 36.89
CA SER A 277 1.77 12.01 37.20
C SER A 277 2.40 11.14 36.10
N GLU A 278 3.28 10.19 36.49
CA GLU A 278 3.98 9.31 35.55
C GLU A 278 3.01 8.26 34.98
N ILE A 279 2.88 8.20 33.65
CA ILE A 279 2.04 7.23 32.91
C ILE A 279 2.85 5.98 32.56
N ALA A 280 4.07 6.18 32.08
CA ALA A 280 4.95 5.13 31.56
C ALA A 280 6.41 5.57 31.52
N ALA A 281 7.31 4.59 31.54
CA ALA A 281 8.75 4.76 31.31
C ALA A 281 9.24 3.76 30.26
N LEU A 282 10.05 4.23 29.31
CA LEU A 282 10.62 3.46 28.19
C LEU A 282 12.15 3.49 28.28
N GLU A 283 12.78 2.31 28.38
CA GLU A 283 14.22 2.20 28.64
C GLU A 283 15.02 1.97 27.35
N ASN A 284 15.91 2.91 27.00
CA ASN A 284 16.65 2.94 25.73
C ASN A 284 18.10 2.46 25.83
N ARG A 285 18.55 2.05 27.03
CA ARG A 285 19.93 1.67 27.41
C ARG A 285 20.96 2.81 27.37
N ASP A 286 20.90 3.64 26.35
CA ASP A 286 21.82 4.75 26.14
C ASP A 286 21.09 6.10 26.37
N PRO A 287 21.79 7.16 26.84
CA PRO A 287 21.26 8.51 26.98
C PRO A 287 20.38 8.97 25.80
N VAL A 288 19.20 9.50 26.11
CA VAL A 288 18.26 10.03 25.11
C VAL A 288 18.53 11.52 24.92
N LEU A 289 18.93 11.90 23.71
CA LEU A 289 19.35 13.26 23.37
C LEU A 289 18.27 14.02 22.59
N ALA A 290 17.48 13.33 21.77
CA ALA A 290 16.43 13.92 20.94
C ALA A 290 15.19 13.03 20.88
N LEU A 291 14.02 13.65 20.74
CA LEU A 291 12.72 12.97 20.64
C LEU A 291 11.90 13.56 19.48
N ALA A 292 11.20 12.69 18.77
CA ALA A 292 10.15 13.09 17.83
C ALA A 292 9.02 12.06 17.80
N VAL A 293 7.80 12.48 17.45
CA VAL A 293 6.62 11.60 17.41
C VAL A 293 5.93 11.70 16.06
N ASP A 294 5.55 10.56 15.49
CA ASP A 294 4.69 10.45 14.30
C ASP A 294 3.63 9.37 14.53
N GLY A 295 2.36 9.81 14.63
CA GLY A 295 1.26 8.93 15.03
C GLY A 295 1.51 8.29 16.39
N SER A 296 1.50 6.94 16.46
CA SER A 296 1.82 6.20 17.68
C SER A 296 3.27 5.76 17.79
N PHE A 297 4.16 6.21 16.89
CA PHE A 297 5.59 5.93 16.98
C PHE A 297 6.35 7.08 17.63
N LEU A 298 7.16 6.74 18.64
CA LEU A 298 8.12 7.62 19.27
C LEU A 298 9.53 7.26 18.79
N TYR A 299 10.24 8.26 18.28
CA TYR A 299 11.61 8.15 17.81
C TYR A 299 12.54 8.76 18.85
N CYS A 300 13.51 7.98 19.32
CA CYS A 300 14.47 8.36 20.34
C CYS A 300 15.88 8.36 19.74
N GLY A 301 16.47 9.54 19.57
CA GLY A 301 17.87 9.71 19.22
C GLY A 301 18.75 9.50 20.44
N LEU A 302 19.69 8.56 20.34
CA LEU A 302 20.54 8.16 21.47
C LEU A 302 21.99 8.59 21.28
N SER A 303 22.71 8.70 22.40
CA SER A 303 24.18 8.71 22.37
C SER A 303 24.69 7.39 21.78
N GLY A 304 25.74 7.45 20.94
CA GLY A 304 26.27 6.31 20.21
C GLY A 304 25.60 6.04 18.87
N GLY A 305 24.71 6.92 18.39
CA GLY A 305 24.20 6.91 17.01
C GLY A 305 23.03 5.96 16.74
N ALA A 306 22.44 5.39 17.79
CA ALA A 306 21.27 4.54 17.66
C ALA A 306 19.97 5.36 17.68
N LEU A 307 19.04 5.04 16.78
CA LEU A 307 17.67 5.53 16.80
C LEU A 307 16.74 4.39 17.26
N ASN A 308 16.17 4.53 18.45
CA ASN A 308 15.15 3.60 18.95
C ASN A 308 13.76 4.08 18.55
N ILE A 309 12.91 3.15 18.14
CA ILE A 309 11.55 3.44 17.69
C ILE A 309 10.60 2.64 18.55
N TRP A 310 9.78 3.31 19.33
CA TRP A 310 8.80 2.73 20.22
C TRP A 310 7.41 2.89 19.64
N ASN A 311 6.57 1.88 19.80
CA ASN A 311 5.14 2.04 19.64
C ASN A 311 4.58 2.46 21.01
N LEU A 312 3.95 3.62 21.08
CA LEU A 312 3.43 4.19 22.32
C LEU A 312 2.16 3.49 22.80
N ASP A 313 1.36 2.92 21.89
CA ASP A 313 0.14 2.16 22.22
C ASP A 313 0.51 0.85 22.94
N SER A 314 1.47 0.09 22.38
CA SER A 314 1.93 -1.18 22.94
C SER A 314 3.04 -1.03 23.97
N ARG A 315 3.69 0.14 24.03
CA ARG A 315 4.90 0.43 24.83
C ARG A 315 6.06 -0.51 24.54
N GLN A 316 6.13 -1.04 23.31
CA GLN A 316 7.18 -1.95 22.89
C GLN A 316 8.17 -1.26 21.94
N LEU A 317 9.44 -1.63 22.08
CA LEU A 317 10.47 -1.24 21.13
C LEU A 317 10.23 -1.99 19.82
N VAL A 318 9.92 -1.25 18.77
CA VAL A 318 9.62 -1.76 17.42
C VAL A 318 10.92 -2.06 16.67
N LYS A 319 11.86 -1.11 16.70
CA LYS A 319 13.13 -1.23 15.97
C LYS A 319 14.21 -0.35 16.61
N ARG A 320 15.45 -0.82 16.55
CA ARG A 320 16.67 -0.03 16.83
C ARG A 320 17.48 0.07 15.54
N ILE A 321 17.66 1.29 15.02
CA ILE A 321 18.47 1.57 13.83
C ILE A 321 19.85 2.05 14.30
N THR A 322 20.92 1.43 13.81
CA THR A 322 22.31 1.79 14.16
C THR A 322 23.06 2.30 12.92
N GLY A 323 22.41 3.18 12.15
CA GLY A 323 22.94 3.69 10.88
C GLY A 323 23.89 4.88 11.02
N HIS A 324 23.93 5.52 12.19
CA HIS A 324 24.81 6.65 12.48
C HIS A 324 26.01 6.21 13.32
N THR A 325 27.14 6.88 13.14
CA THR A 325 28.39 6.62 13.87
C THR A 325 28.64 7.61 15.00
N GLY A 326 27.91 8.73 15.03
CA GLY A 326 28.00 9.78 16.05
C GLY A 326 26.69 9.91 16.83
N ASP A 327 26.72 10.64 17.95
CA ASP A 327 25.56 10.88 18.81
C ASP A 327 24.43 11.57 18.04
N LEU A 328 23.19 11.10 18.21
CA LEU A 328 22.02 11.67 17.54
C LEU A 328 21.44 12.84 18.33
N TRP A 329 21.92 14.04 18.03
CA TRP A 329 21.45 15.30 18.65
C TRP A 329 20.13 15.82 18.09
N ALA A 330 19.72 15.32 16.93
CA ALA A 330 18.63 15.87 16.14
C ALA A 330 17.76 14.76 15.54
N VAL A 331 16.46 14.80 15.81
CA VAL A 331 15.46 13.91 15.21
C VAL A 331 14.21 14.75 14.95
N ASP A 332 13.77 14.84 13.69
CA ASP A 332 12.58 15.59 13.28
C ASP A 332 11.73 14.77 12.30
N ILE A 333 10.42 15.04 12.27
CA ILE A 333 9.48 14.43 11.31
C ILE A 333 9.07 15.47 10.27
N VAL A 334 9.29 15.16 8.99
CA VAL A 334 8.92 16.00 7.86
C VAL A 334 8.11 15.17 6.87
N GLN A 335 6.80 15.40 6.75
CA GLN A 335 5.88 14.64 5.88
C GLN A 335 5.96 13.10 6.04
N GLY A 336 6.10 12.60 7.28
CA GLY A 336 6.23 11.16 7.55
C GLY A 336 7.58 10.56 7.17
N LEU A 337 8.56 11.40 6.81
CA LEU A 337 9.98 11.06 6.76
C LEU A 337 10.63 11.46 8.08
N VAL A 338 11.47 10.58 8.61
CA VAL A 338 12.27 10.85 9.80
C VAL A 338 13.62 11.39 9.35
N VAL A 339 14.00 12.57 9.82
CA VAL A 339 15.29 13.20 9.52
C VAL A 339 16.12 13.18 10.79
N CYS A 340 17.30 12.56 10.74
CA CYS A 340 18.19 12.39 11.89
C CYS A 340 19.55 13.02 11.61
N GLY A 341 20.05 13.85 12.52
CA GLY A 341 21.37 14.45 12.46
C GLY A 341 22.30 13.91 13.54
N ASP A 342 23.52 13.56 13.16
CA ASP A 342 24.54 13.06 14.08
C ASP A 342 25.67 14.05 14.38
N SER A 343 26.44 13.72 15.42
CA SER A 343 27.57 14.54 15.89
C SER A 343 28.75 14.65 14.91
N ASN A 344 28.75 13.90 13.80
CA ASN A 344 29.73 14.05 12.72
C ASN A 344 29.26 15.04 11.64
N GLY A 345 28.09 15.67 11.84
CA GLY A 345 27.53 16.62 10.88
C GLY A 345 26.82 15.95 9.70
N VAL A 346 26.50 14.65 9.81
CA VAL A 346 25.80 13.89 8.78
C VAL A 346 24.32 13.83 9.11
N ILE A 347 23.49 14.07 8.09
CA ILE A 347 22.03 13.96 8.18
C ILE A 347 21.58 12.79 7.32
N LYS A 348 20.69 11.97 7.88
CA LYS A 348 20.07 10.83 7.21
C LYS A 348 18.55 10.97 7.23
N LYS A 349 17.91 10.53 6.16
CA LYS A 349 16.46 10.45 5.98
C LYS A 349 16.02 9.01 6.03
N PHE A 350 14.98 8.71 6.80
CA PHE A 350 14.33 7.40 6.86
C PHE A 350 12.87 7.50 6.42
N ASN A 351 12.41 6.52 5.66
CA ASN A 351 11.00 6.40 5.31
C ASN A 351 10.18 5.77 6.46
N SER A 352 8.86 5.69 6.27
CA SER A 352 7.92 5.01 7.17
C SER A 352 8.16 3.48 7.36
N ARG A 353 9.12 2.89 6.63
CA ARG A 353 9.60 1.50 6.81
C ARG A 353 10.87 1.42 7.65
N PHE A 354 11.39 2.55 8.13
CA PHE A 354 12.64 2.64 8.86
C PHE A 354 13.85 2.23 8.02
N GLU A 355 13.82 2.55 6.73
CA GLU A 355 14.90 2.35 5.76
C GLU A 355 15.51 3.71 5.38
N GLU A 356 16.83 3.76 5.23
CA GLU A 356 17.55 4.98 4.82
C GLU A 356 17.22 5.29 3.35
N VAL A 357 16.61 6.45 3.10
CA VAL A 357 16.23 6.95 1.76
C VAL A 357 17.32 7.85 1.18
N GLY A 358 18.07 8.52 2.04
CA GLY A 358 19.16 9.40 1.62
C GLY A 358 19.98 9.90 2.78
N SER A 359 21.18 10.36 2.48
CA SER A 359 22.09 10.95 3.44
C SER A 359 22.98 12.01 2.80
N TRP A 360 23.31 13.06 3.57
CA TRP A 360 24.19 14.13 3.13
C TRP A 360 24.97 14.70 4.32
N ILE A 361 26.06 15.40 4.01
CA ILE A 361 26.88 16.09 5.01
C ILE A 361 26.35 17.52 5.13
N ALA A 362 25.82 17.87 6.29
CA ALA A 362 25.30 19.20 6.59
C ALA A 362 26.38 20.14 7.14
N HIS A 363 27.20 19.66 8.08
CA HIS A 363 28.20 20.47 8.77
C HIS A 363 29.61 19.89 8.61
N GLY A 364 30.61 20.78 8.62
CA GLY A 364 32.03 20.37 8.66
C GLY A 364 32.50 20.03 10.09
N GLY A 365 31.66 20.33 11.08
CA GLY A 365 31.84 20.00 12.48
C GLY A 365 30.61 19.31 13.06
N THR A 366 30.47 19.34 14.38
CA THR A 366 29.39 18.68 15.10
C THR A 366 28.07 19.43 14.90
N MET A 367 27.06 18.71 14.41
CA MET A 367 25.68 19.18 14.40
C MET A 367 25.10 19.09 15.81
N LEU A 368 24.53 20.19 16.29
CA LEU A 368 24.07 20.34 17.67
C LEU A 368 22.57 20.60 17.78
N ALA A 369 21.95 21.14 16.73
CA ALA A 369 20.53 21.47 16.72
C ALA A 369 19.91 21.25 15.33
N SER A 370 18.61 20.99 15.33
CA SER A 370 17.76 21.00 14.15
C SER A 370 16.40 21.57 14.47
N ALA A 371 15.69 22.00 13.42
CA ALA A 371 14.28 22.32 13.47
C ALA A 371 13.66 22.08 12.10
N ALA A 372 12.41 21.63 12.08
CA ALA A 372 11.59 21.52 10.88
C ALA A 372 10.40 22.48 10.97
N GLY A 373 10.04 23.12 9.86
CA GLY A 373 8.92 24.06 9.78
C GLY A 373 8.38 24.21 8.36
N ARG A 374 7.31 24.99 8.22
CA ARG A 374 6.69 25.30 6.93
C ARG A 374 6.72 26.81 6.71
N SER A 375 7.09 27.26 5.51
CA SER A 375 7.09 28.68 5.14
C SER A 375 6.49 28.87 3.75
N LYS A 376 5.37 29.60 3.63
CA LYS A 376 4.70 29.95 2.35
C LYS A 376 4.64 28.78 1.34
N GLU A 377 4.20 27.61 1.81
CA GLU A 377 4.10 26.32 1.08
C GLU A 377 5.37 25.47 0.95
N ARG A 378 6.53 25.97 1.40
CA ARG A 378 7.78 25.20 1.44
C ARG A 378 7.97 24.49 2.77
N LEU A 379 8.47 23.26 2.75
CA LEU A 379 8.93 22.53 3.92
C LEU A 379 10.41 22.79 4.12
N ILE A 380 10.71 23.51 5.18
CA ILE A 380 12.07 23.92 5.49
C ILE A 380 12.59 23.06 6.64
N TYR A 381 13.78 22.53 6.46
CA TYR A 381 14.56 21.90 7.51
C TYR A 381 15.79 22.76 7.75
N ALA A 382 16.08 23.12 8.99
CA ALA A 382 17.30 23.83 9.37
C ALA A 382 18.13 23.00 10.33
N SER A 383 19.45 23.14 10.24
CA SER A 383 20.40 22.53 11.16
C SER A 383 21.52 23.48 11.51
N GLY A 384 21.98 23.40 12.75
CA GLY A 384 22.99 24.25 13.33
C GLY A 384 24.17 23.42 13.83
N GLY A 385 25.37 23.95 13.63
CA GLY A 385 26.61 23.29 14.01
C GLY A 385 27.56 24.17 14.82
N ASN A 386 28.58 23.54 15.39
CA ASN A 386 29.72 24.22 16.02
C ASN A 386 30.71 24.84 15.00
N ASP A 387 30.46 24.65 13.71
CA ASP A 387 31.16 25.35 12.62
C ASP A 387 30.62 26.78 12.39
N ASN A 388 29.75 27.25 13.29
CA ASN A 388 29.09 28.56 13.26
C ASN A 388 28.21 28.74 12.01
N THR A 389 27.68 27.66 11.45
CA THR A 389 26.78 27.73 10.30
C THR A 389 25.38 27.24 10.65
N VAL A 390 24.38 27.83 10.00
CA VAL A 390 23.03 27.26 9.90
C VAL A 390 22.82 26.87 8.45
N GLY A 391 22.62 25.58 8.20
CA GLY A 391 22.16 25.13 6.90
C GLY A 391 20.63 25.18 6.86
N ILE A 392 20.10 25.55 5.70
CA ILE A 392 18.67 25.63 5.44
C ILE A 392 18.41 24.80 4.19
N TRP A 393 17.63 23.73 4.34
CA TRP A 393 17.26 22.82 3.28
C TRP A 393 15.80 22.99 2.97
N ASP A 394 15.53 23.18 1.68
CA ASP A 394 14.19 23.06 1.17
C ASP A 394 13.91 21.57 0.94
N LEU A 395 13.17 20.98 1.88
CA LEU A 395 12.65 19.62 1.79
C LEU A 395 11.28 19.58 1.13
N THR A 396 10.84 20.67 0.52
CA THR A 396 9.83 20.63 -0.54
C THR A 396 10.46 19.90 -1.71
N GLU A 397 10.49 18.58 -1.63
CA GLU A 397 10.33 17.80 -2.85
C GLU A 397 9.16 18.44 -3.58
N VAL A 398 9.35 18.85 -4.84
CA VAL A 398 8.29 19.48 -5.63
C VAL A 398 7.08 18.60 -5.45
N SER A 399 6.19 19.07 -4.57
CA SER A 399 4.98 18.39 -4.23
C SER A 399 4.20 18.51 -5.50
N SER A 400 4.20 17.43 -6.28
CA SER A 400 3.07 17.11 -7.12
C SER A 400 1.88 17.24 -6.17
N LYS A 401 1.19 18.38 -6.28
CA LYS A 401 0.08 18.82 -5.44
C LYS A 401 -0.52 17.66 -4.63
N GLN A 402 -0.17 17.55 -3.36
CA GLN A 402 -0.86 16.64 -2.43
C GLN A 402 -2.26 17.18 -2.04
N ASP A 403 -2.98 17.73 -3.00
CA ASP A 403 -4.45 17.76 -2.99
C ASP A 403 -5.05 16.88 -4.11
N GLU A 404 -4.21 16.17 -4.87
CA GLU A 404 -4.62 15.01 -5.66
C GLU A 404 -3.69 13.85 -5.31
N GLN A 405 -4.20 12.89 -4.54
CA GLN A 405 -3.53 11.60 -4.37
C GLN A 405 -3.29 11.01 -5.77
N ALA A 406 -2.04 10.70 -6.08
CA ALA A 406 -1.66 10.14 -7.38
C ALA A 406 -2.58 8.98 -7.78
N PRO A 407 -2.93 8.85 -9.07
CA PRO A 407 -3.80 7.78 -9.53
C PRO A 407 -3.19 6.43 -9.16
N ILE A 408 -4.03 5.57 -8.58
CA ILE A 408 -3.65 4.24 -8.15
C ILE A 408 -3.17 3.45 -9.37
N ASN A 409 -1.89 3.06 -9.38
CA ASN A 409 -1.32 2.27 -10.47
C ASN A 409 -1.16 0.79 -10.07
N ASN A 410 -1.15 -0.09 -11.07
CA ASN A 410 -1.04 -1.53 -10.84
C ASN A 410 0.30 -1.94 -10.22
N ASP A 411 1.37 -1.18 -10.46
CA ASP A 411 2.69 -1.45 -9.89
C ASP A 411 2.71 -1.18 -8.39
N GLU A 412 2.00 -0.17 -7.92
CA GLU A 412 1.82 0.14 -6.51
C GLU A 412 1.09 -1.00 -5.81
N MET A 413 0.03 -1.53 -6.44
CA MET A 413 -0.67 -2.72 -5.95
C MET A 413 0.24 -3.95 -5.89
N VAL A 414 1.04 -4.21 -6.91
CA VAL A 414 2.00 -5.34 -6.91
C VAL A 414 3.10 -5.14 -5.88
N ASN A 415 3.61 -3.91 -5.72
CA ASN A 415 4.60 -3.57 -4.69
C ASN A 415 4.01 -3.69 -3.28
N CYS A 416 2.74 -3.31 -3.09
CA CYS A 416 2.02 -3.53 -1.84
C CYS A 416 1.83 -5.03 -1.58
N LEU A 417 1.45 -5.81 -2.59
CA LEU A 417 1.35 -7.26 -2.50
C LEU A 417 2.69 -7.89 -2.11
N ALA A 418 3.81 -7.42 -2.68
CA ALA A 418 5.14 -7.90 -2.33
C ALA A 418 5.47 -7.69 -0.84
N ARG A 419 5.09 -6.53 -0.29
CA ARG A 419 5.24 -6.24 1.14
C ARG A 419 4.29 -7.08 1.98
N PHE A 420 3.06 -7.25 1.52
CA PHE A 420 2.05 -7.98 2.26
C PHE A 420 2.38 -9.48 2.37
N VAL A 421 2.92 -10.06 1.30
CA VAL A 421 3.43 -11.45 1.25
C VAL A 421 4.65 -11.65 2.17
N ALA A 422 5.44 -10.60 2.43
CA ALA A 422 6.61 -10.69 3.31
C ALA A 422 6.25 -10.96 4.78
N PHE A 423 5.05 -10.55 5.23
CA PHE A 423 4.55 -10.88 6.57
C PHE A 423 4.11 -12.34 6.63
N LYS A 424 4.72 -13.10 7.54
CA LYS A 424 4.41 -14.53 7.73
C LYS A 424 3.16 -14.69 8.60
N THR A 425 2.01 -14.30 8.05
CA THR A 425 0.70 -14.31 8.72
C THR A 425 0.15 -15.74 8.88
N VAL A 426 0.87 -16.63 9.56
CA VAL A 426 0.48 -18.05 9.71
C VAL A 426 -0.32 -18.25 11.01
N SER A 427 -1.64 -18.22 10.92
CA SER A 427 -2.57 -18.30 12.07
C SER A 427 -2.44 -19.61 12.85
N ALA A 428 -2.26 -20.75 12.16
CA ALA A 428 -2.19 -22.07 12.78
C ALA A 428 -0.98 -22.28 13.72
N SER A 429 -0.03 -21.33 13.78
CA SER A 429 1.16 -21.43 14.63
C SER A 429 1.33 -20.18 15.50
N PRO A 430 1.23 -20.32 16.85
CA PRO A 430 1.40 -19.21 17.78
C PRO A 430 2.74 -18.48 17.67
N LYS A 431 3.77 -19.12 17.11
CA LYS A 431 5.09 -18.52 16.86
C LYS A 431 4.99 -17.28 15.96
N PHE A 432 4.03 -17.25 15.04
CA PHE A 432 3.86 -16.17 14.08
C PHE A 432 2.82 -15.13 14.49
N ALA A 433 2.26 -15.20 15.71
CA ALA A 433 1.27 -14.23 16.20
C ALA A 433 1.75 -12.76 16.11
N GLY A 434 3.05 -12.50 16.36
CA GLY A 434 3.64 -11.17 16.16
C GLY A 434 3.63 -10.71 14.70
N GLU A 435 3.93 -11.60 13.76
CA GLU A 435 3.90 -11.33 12.31
C GLU A 435 2.45 -11.14 11.81
N CYS A 436 1.49 -11.92 12.33
CA CYS A 436 0.07 -11.75 12.03
C CYS A 436 -0.43 -10.36 12.43
N ASN A 437 -0.11 -9.92 13.67
CA ASN A 437 -0.45 -8.59 14.15
C ASN A 437 0.23 -7.47 13.35
N GLN A 438 1.50 -7.64 12.97
CA GLN A 438 2.19 -6.70 12.08
C GLN A 438 1.55 -6.63 10.69
N GLY A 439 1.14 -7.77 10.13
CA GLY A 439 0.40 -7.86 8.87
C GLY A 439 -0.94 -7.12 8.92
N ALA A 440 -1.73 -7.33 9.98
CA ALA A 440 -2.99 -6.62 10.22
C ALA A 440 -2.79 -5.10 10.37
N ALA A 441 -1.78 -4.68 11.14
CA ALA A 441 -1.44 -3.27 11.31
C ALA A 441 -0.91 -2.64 10.00
N PHE A 442 -0.16 -3.39 9.20
CA PHE A 442 0.24 -2.96 7.85
C PHE A 442 -0.98 -2.74 6.95
N LEU A 443 -1.88 -3.73 6.89
CA LEU A 443 -3.08 -3.65 6.07
C LEU A 443 -3.97 -2.48 6.48
N ARG A 444 -4.18 -2.28 7.79
CA ARG A 444 -4.91 -1.12 8.32
C ARG A 444 -4.30 0.20 7.87
N ARG A 445 -2.98 0.37 8.02
CA ARG A 445 -2.28 1.60 7.57
C ARG A 445 -2.43 1.80 6.06
N HIS A 446 -2.38 0.72 5.30
CA HIS A 446 -2.59 0.78 3.85
C HIS A 446 -4.03 1.18 3.49
N CYS A 447 -5.04 0.70 4.21
CA CYS A 447 -6.42 1.14 4.06
C CYS A 447 -6.59 2.65 4.35
N ILE A 448 -5.93 3.17 5.40
CA ILE A 448 -5.92 4.62 5.69
C ILE A 448 -5.31 5.40 4.52
N TYR A 449 -4.15 4.95 4.04
CA TYR A 449 -3.47 5.55 2.89
C TYR A 449 -4.36 5.57 1.63
N LEU A 450 -5.17 4.53 1.43
CA LEU A 450 -6.12 4.44 0.33
C LEU A 450 -7.37 5.31 0.51
N GLY A 451 -7.59 5.91 1.70
CA GLY A 451 -8.71 6.82 1.98
C GLY A 451 -9.88 6.17 2.73
N ALA A 452 -9.71 4.96 3.26
CA ALA A 452 -10.74 4.29 4.05
C ALA A 452 -10.74 4.72 5.52
N LYS A 453 -11.92 4.78 6.12
CA LYS A 453 -12.07 4.82 7.59
C LYS A 453 -11.91 3.41 8.13
N THR A 454 -10.97 3.16 9.04
CA THR A 454 -10.62 1.80 9.45
C THR A 454 -10.39 1.65 10.95
N LYS A 455 -10.66 0.44 11.45
CA LYS A 455 -10.49 0.01 12.83
C LYS A 455 -10.00 -1.43 12.87
N LEU A 456 -9.24 -1.79 13.90
CA LEU A 456 -8.93 -3.18 14.21
C LEU A 456 -9.95 -3.67 15.24
N LEU A 457 -10.67 -4.73 14.91
CA LEU A 457 -11.66 -5.33 15.79
C LEU A 457 -11.02 -6.57 16.45
N PRO A 458 -10.76 -6.55 17.77
CA PRO A 458 -10.20 -7.70 18.46
C PRO A 458 -11.20 -8.85 18.53
N THR A 459 -10.74 -10.07 18.32
CA THR A 459 -11.54 -11.32 18.33
C THR A 459 -11.33 -12.17 19.58
N GLY A 460 -10.30 -11.88 20.38
CA GLY A 460 -9.91 -12.67 21.55
C GLY A 460 -8.45 -12.46 21.94
N GLN A 461 -8.04 -13.06 23.05
CA GLN A 461 -6.70 -12.86 23.63
C GLN A 461 -5.58 -13.60 22.87
N ASP A 462 -5.92 -14.69 22.16
CA ASP A 462 -4.99 -15.54 21.41
C ASP A 462 -5.34 -15.64 19.90
N THR A 463 -6.12 -14.68 19.39
CA THR A 463 -6.60 -14.66 18.00
C THR A 463 -6.25 -13.36 17.30
N ASN A 464 -6.07 -13.40 15.99
CA ASN A 464 -5.69 -12.25 15.18
C ASN A 464 -6.89 -11.31 14.92
N PRO A 465 -6.70 -9.98 14.98
CA PRO A 465 -7.80 -9.02 14.86
C PRO A 465 -8.37 -8.95 13.43
N ILE A 466 -9.64 -8.56 13.31
CA ILE A 466 -10.27 -8.27 12.02
C ILE A 466 -9.94 -6.83 11.62
N VAL A 467 -9.48 -6.62 10.39
CA VAL A 467 -9.32 -5.29 9.81
C VAL A 467 -10.67 -4.87 9.20
N TYR A 468 -11.34 -3.92 9.87
CA TYR A 468 -12.52 -3.25 9.34
C TYR A 468 -12.10 -2.00 8.56
N ALA A 469 -12.56 -1.83 7.33
CA ALA A 469 -12.34 -0.61 6.56
C ALA A 469 -13.60 -0.21 5.78
N ARG A 470 -13.93 1.08 5.73
CA ARG A 470 -15.11 1.61 5.02
C ARG A 470 -14.70 2.73 4.07
N PHE A 471 -15.09 2.58 2.81
CA PHE A 471 -15.12 3.67 1.83
C PHE A 471 -16.55 4.19 1.74
N SER A 472 -16.72 5.49 1.94
CA SER A 472 -18.03 6.13 1.84
C SER A 472 -18.31 6.54 0.40
N ALA A 473 -19.54 6.31 -0.06
CA ALA A 473 -20.05 6.74 -1.34
C ALA A 473 -19.83 8.25 -1.52
N ASN A 474 -19.17 8.61 -2.60
CA ASN A 474 -18.82 9.99 -2.92
C ASN A 474 -19.08 10.38 -4.37
N SER A 475 -19.70 9.47 -5.14
CA SER A 475 -20.31 9.77 -6.42
C SER A 475 -21.42 10.83 -6.27
N PRO A 476 -21.67 11.65 -7.31
CA PRO A 476 -22.90 12.43 -7.43
C PRO A 476 -24.15 11.54 -7.51
N ASP A 477 -24.04 10.37 -8.14
CA ASP A 477 -25.12 9.39 -8.32
C ASP A 477 -25.08 8.34 -7.19
N LYS A 478 -25.24 8.79 -5.94
CA LYS A 478 -25.21 7.87 -4.79
C LYS A 478 -26.41 6.93 -4.82
N VAL A 479 -26.12 5.65 -4.65
CA VAL A 479 -27.11 4.62 -4.42
C VAL A 479 -27.08 4.31 -2.92
N ASP A 480 -28.24 4.28 -2.29
CA ASP A 480 -28.40 3.84 -0.91
C ASP A 480 -28.30 2.30 -0.84
N LYS A 481 -27.10 1.80 -1.14
CA LYS A 481 -26.70 0.40 -1.03
C LYS A 481 -25.33 0.36 -0.33
N THR A 482 -25.08 -0.71 0.42
CA THR A 482 -23.78 -1.01 1.02
C THR A 482 -23.30 -2.38 0.57
N MET A 483 -22.10 -2.45 0.00
CA MET A 483 -21.44 -3.69 -0.39
C MET A 483 -20.41 -4.08 0.67
N LEU A 484 -20.49 -5.30 1.19
CA LEU A 484 -19.52 -5.87 2.10
C LEU A 484 -18.57 -6.79 1.33
N PHE A 485 -17.29 -6.46 1.31
CA PHE A 485 -16.23 -7.33 0.85
C PHE A 485 -15.63 -8.11 2.03
N TYR A 486 -15.58 -9.44 1.90
CA TYR A 486 -14.90 -10.31 2.86
C TYR A 486 -13.62 -10.90 2.27
N GLY A 487 -12.57 -10.98 3.09
CA GLY A 487 -11.35 -11.72 2.79
C GLY A 487 -10.58 -12.10 4.06
N HIS A 488 -9.43 -12.77 3.91
CA HIS A 488 -8.56 -13.11 5.03
C HIS A 488 -7.07 -12.88 4.72
N TYR A 489 -6.30 -12.43 5.71
CA TYR A 489 -4.89 -12.14 5.54
C TYR A 489 -3.95 -13.22 6.07
N ASP A 490 -4.47 -14.19 6.82
CA ASP A 490 -3.71 -15.35 7.26
C ASP A 490 -3.53 -16.39 6.15
N VAL A 491 -2.44 -17.16 6.25
CA VAL A 491 -1.99 -18.09 5.21
C VAL A 491 -1.49 -19.41 5.80
N VAL A 492 -1.62 -20.51 5.06
CA VAL A 492 -0.99 -21.79 5.46
C VAL A 492 0.54 -21.70 5.49
N GLY A 493 1.16 -22.25 6.54
CA GLY A 493 2.61 -22.28 6.70
C GLY A 493 3.35 -22.99 5.54
N ALA A 494 4.42 -22.37 5.04
CA ALA A 494 5.22 -22.90 3.93
C ALA A 494 6.50 -23.67 4.36
N ASP A 495 6.88 -23.62 5.65
CA ASP A 495 8.19 -24.10 6.13
C ASP A 495 8.43 -25.60 5.91
N ALA A 496 7.41 -26.44 6.12
CA ALA A 496 7.53 -27.89 5.95
C ALA A 496 7.85 -28.32 4.52
N ASN A 497 7.46 -27.51 3.53
CA ASN A 497 7.65 -27.79 2.11
C ASN A 497 8.70 -26.90 1.46
N ARG A 498 9.50 -26.14 2.23
CA ARG A 498 10.45 -25.14 1.72
C ARG A 498 11.41 -25.68 0.64
N THR A 499 11.77 -26.96 0.69
CA THR A 499 12.63 -27.61 -0.32
C THR A 499 11.95 -27.87 -1.67
N ARG A 500 10.61 -27.82 -1.73
CA ARG A 500 9.79 -27.98 -2.94
C ARG A 500 9.43 -26.65 -3.60
N TRP A 501 9.74 -25.53 -2.95
CA TRP A 501 9.56 -24.20 -3.52
C TRP A 501 10.74 -23.82 -4.41
N ASN A 502 10.46 -23.24 -5.56
CA ASN A 502 11.47 -22.74 -6.50
C ASN A 502 12.01 -21.36 -6.08
N THR A 503 11.20 -20.59 -5.34
CA THR A 503 11.50 -19.25 -4.82
C THR A 503 11.23 -19.21 -3.31
N ASP A 504 11.68 -18.19 -2.59
CA ASP A 504 11.29 -18.06 -1.18
C ASP A 504 9.77 -17.81 -1.10
N PRO A 505 8.98 -18.62 -0.35
CA PRO A 505 7.53 -18.44 -0.25
C PRO A 505 7.13 -17.07 0.29
N TYR A 506 7.96 -16.39 1.09
CA TYR A 506 7.62 -15.10 1.68
C TYR A 506 8.35 -13.94 0.99
N GLN A 507 8.89 -14.15 -0.21
CA GLN A 507 9.43 -13.09 -1.06
C GLN A 507 8.75 -13.17 -2.42
N LEU A 508 8.00 -12.14 -2.79
CA LEU A 508 7.28 -12.12 -4.05
C LEU A 508 8.26 -12.18 -5.23
N ALA A 509 8.11 -13.19 -6.09
CA ALA A 509 8.91 -13.36 -7.29
C ALA A 509 8.03 -13.26 -8.54
N SER A 510 8.37 -12.37 -9.46
CA SER A 510 7.65 -12.21 -10.73
C SER A 510 8.34 -13.00 -11.84
N ILE A 511 7.70 -14.05 -12.36
CA ILE A 511 8.27 -14.95 -13.37
C ILE A 511 7.21 -15.27 -14.43
N ASP A 512 7.51 -15.03 -15.71
CA ASP A 512 6.68 -15.40 -16.86
C ASP A 512 5.20 -14.92 -16.79
N GLY A 513 4.97 -13.74 -16.22
CA GLY A 513 3.61 -13.17 -16.05
C GLY A 513 2.82 -13.72 -14.86
N PHE A 514 3.49 -14.49 -14.00
CA PHE A 514 2.96 -14.96 -12.71
C PHE A 514 3.70 -14.31 -11.55
N LEU A 515 2.96 -14.04 -10.48
CA LEU A 515 3.48 -13.60 -9.19
C LEU A 515 3.51 -14.80 -8.25
N TYR A 516 4.71 -15.24 -7.88
CA TYR A 516 4.93 -16.36 -6.96
C TYR A 516 5.11 -15.86 -5.54
N GLY A 517 4.44 -16.51 -4.59
CA GLY A 517 4.52 -16.20 -3.16
C GLY A 517 3.38 -16.85 -2.40
N ARG A 518 3.56 -17.13 -1.11
CA ARG A 518 2.49 -17.65 -0.26
C ARG A 518 1.46 -16.56 0.00
N GLY A 519 0.21 -16.89 -0.32
CA GLY A 519 -0.97 -16.05 -0.16
C GLY A 519 -1.20 -15.04 -1.27
N VAL A 520 -0.48 -15.14 -2.38
CA VAL A 520 -0.72 -14.28 -3.56
C VAL A 520 -2.08 -14.56 -4.19
N SER A 521 -2.49 -15.83 -4.26
CA SER A 521 -3.83 -16.22 -4.70
C SER A 521 -4.79 -16.35 -3.50
N ASP A 522 -4.26 -16.72 -2.34
CA ASP A 522 -5.05 -17.09 -1.15
C ASP A 522 -4.59 -16.40 0.15
N ASN A 523 -5.04 -15.19 0.47
CA ASN A 523 -6.04 -14.38 -0.20
C ASN A 523 -5.59 -12.89 -0.35
N LYS A 524 -4.29 -12.64 -0.19
CA LYS A 524 -3.72 -11.28 -0.14
C LYS A 524 -3.84 -10.52 -1.46
N GLY A 525 -3.67 -11.19 -2.60
CA GLY A 525 -3.83 -10.58 -3.92
C GLY A 525 -5.26 -10.10 -4.19
N PRO A 526 -6.27 -10.98 -4.07
CA PRO A 526 -7.68 -10.61 -4.22
C PRO A 526 -8.13 -9.47 -3.30
N ILE A 527 -7.71 -9.48 -2.02
CA ILE A 527 -7.96 -8.37 -1.08
C ILE A 527 -7.47 -7.04 -1.64
N LEU A 528 -6.22 -7.00 -2.11
CA LEU A 528 -5.64 -5.78 -2.64
C LEU A 528 -6.34 -5.34 -3.93
N ALA A 529 -6.72 -6.26 -4.82
CA ALA A 529 -7.46 -5.91 -6.03
C ALA A 529 -8.78 -5.17 -5.72
N ALA A 530 -9.53 -5.66 -4.73
CA ALA A 530 -10.79 -5.04 -4.29
C ALA A 530 -10.55 -3.69 -3.58
N LEU A 531 -9.58 -3.62 -2.67
CA LEU A 531 -9.22 -2.38 -1.95
C LEU A 531 -8.78 -1.28 -2.92
N TYR A 532 -7.91 -1.62 -3.86
CA TYR A 532 -7.41 -0.65 -4.83
C TYR A 532 -8.48 -0.20 -5.82
N ALA A 533 -9.43 -1.05 -6.19
CA ALA A 533 -10.56 -0.63 -7.03
C ALA A 533 -11.52 0.33 -6.28
N ALA A 534 -11.88 0.01 -5.04
CA ALA A 534 -12.71 0.90 -4.21
C ALA A 534 -12.04 2.24 -3.95
N ALA A 535 -10.73 2.22 -3.66
CA ALA A 535 -9.93 3.42 -3.45
C ALA A 535 -9.81 4.27 -4.72
N ASP A 536 -9.67 3.64 -5.89
CA ASP A 536 -9.58 4.35 -7.17
C ASP A 536 -10.90 5.06 -7.50
N LEU A 537 -12.03 4.36 -7.36
CA LEU A 537 -13.37 4.96 -7.50
C LEU A 537 -13.62 6.06 -6.47
N ALA A 538 -13.20 5.89 -5.22
CA ALA A 538 -13.33 6.90 -4.20
C ALA A 538 -12.48 8.13 -4.52
N ARG A 539 -11.22 7.98 -4.94
CA ARG A 539 -10.36 9.12 -5.33
C ARG A 539 -10.93 9.87 -6.54
N GLN A 540 -11.52 9.14 -7.48
CA GLN A 540 -12.19 9.71 -8.67
C GLN A 540 -13.57 10.32 -8.37
N LYS A 541 -14.02 10.31 -7.10
CA LYS A 541 -15.38 10.73 -6.70
C LYS A 541 -16.47 10.03 -7.53
N ALA A 542 -16.25 8.77 -7.86
CA ALA A 542 -17.11 7.95 -8.70
C ALA A 542 -17.69 6.74 -7.93
N LEU A 543 -17.43 6.62 -6.63
CA LEU A 543 -17.91 5.50 -5.82
C LEU A 543 -19.42 5.67 -5.51
N PRO A 544 -20.31 4.83 -6.09
CA PRO A 544 -21.75 5.05 -6.03
C PRO A 544 -22.39 4.56 -4.73
N CYS A 545 -21.78 3.57 -4.06
CA CYS A 545 -22.30 2.93 -2.86
C CYS A 545 -21.21 2.84 -1.78
N ASP A 546 -21.63 2.62 -0.53
CA ASP A 546 -20.66 2.38 0.54
C ASP A 546 -20.02 1.00 0.36
N VAL A 547 -18.71 0.92 0.54
CA VAL A 547 -17.97 -0.36 0.48
C VAL A 547 -17.30 -0.63 1.82
N VAL A 548 -17.72 -1.70 2.47
CA VAL A 548 -17.21 -2.14 3.76
C VAL A 548 -16.33 -3.37 3.55
N PHE A 549 -15.15 -3.40 4.15
CA PHE A 549 -14.22 -4.51 4.13
C PHE A 549 -14.14 -5.13 5.52
N LEU A 550 -14.35 -6.44 5.60
CA LEU A 550 -14.06 -7.26 6.78
C LEU A 550 -12.97 -8.27 6.40
N ILE A 551 -11.76 -8.04 6.90
CA ILE A 551 -10.59 -8.86 6.56
C ILE A 551 -10.06 -9.53 7.82
N GLU A 552 -10.28 -10.83 7.96
CA GLU A 552 -9.91 -11.58 9.17
C GLU A 552 -8.51 -12.22 9.08
N GLY A 553 -8.00 -12.71 10.21
CA GLY A 553 -6.69 -13.35 10.30
C GLY A 553 -6.72 -14.77 10.89
N GLU A 554 -7.86 -15.44 10.85
CA GLU A 554 -8.06 -16.77 11.44
C GLU A 554 -8.75 -17.77 10.49
N GLU A 555 -8.95 -17.46 9.22
CA GLU A 555 -9.72 -18.30 8.30
C GLU A 555 -9.10 -19.69 8.16
N GLU A 556 -7.77 -19.75 8.00
CA GLU A 556 -6.99 -20.98 7.88
C GLU A 556 -6.91 -21.77 9.20
N SER A 557 -7.41 -21.17 10.29
CA SER A 557 -7.52 -21.73 11.63
C SER A 557 -8.98 -21.84 12.10
N GLY A 558 -9.95 -21.77 11.17
CA GLY A 558 -11.37 -22.00 11.44
C GLY A 558 -12.18 -20.76 11.85
N SER A 559 -11.71 -19.56 11.53
CA SER A 559 -12.36 -18.26 11.79
C SER A 559 -12.73 -18.03 13.27
N GLN A 560 -11.82 -18.36 14.18
CA GLN A 560 -12.06 -18.32 15.62
C GLN A 560 -12.36 -16.88 16.10
N GLY A 561 -13.50 -16.69 16.77
CA GLY A 561 -13.94 -15.40 17.30
C GLY A 561 -14.54 -14.44 16.25
N PHE A 562 -14.51 -14.80 14.95
CA PHE A 562 -15.05 -13.93 13.90
C PHE A 562 -16.55 -13.68 14.04
N HIS A 563 -17.33 -14.75 14.27
CA HIS A 563 -18.78 -14.66 14.37
C HIS A 563 -19.23 -13.77 15.53
N GLU A 564 -18.61 -13.92 16.71
CA GLU A 564 -18.90 -13.13 17.90
C GLU A 564 -18.55 -11.66 17.70
N THR A 565 -17.37 -11.37 17.14
CA THR A 565 -16.91 -9.99 16.91
C THR A 565 -17.76 -9.26 15.88
N VAL A 566 -18.20 -9.93 14.80
CA VAL A 566 -19.11 -9.35 13.80
C VAL A 566 -20.47 -9.04 14.42
N ARG A 567 -21.04 -9.94 15.24
CA ARG A 567 -22.29 -9.66 15.96
C ARG A 567 -22.18 -8.47 16.91
N GLN A 568 -21.05 -8.37 17.64
CA GLN A 568 -20.79 -7.26 18.56
C GLN A 568 -20.66 -5.92 17.83
N HIS A 569 -20.01 -5.90 16.66
CA HIS A 569 -19.75 -4.68 15.89
C HIS A 569 -20.75 -4.45 14.74
N LYS A 570 -21.82 -5.25 14.66
CA LYS A 570 -22.88 -5.09 13.67
C LYS A 570 -23.44 -3.66 13.58
N PRO A 571 -23.66 -2.93 14.69
CA PRO A 571 -24.10 -1.53 14.61
C PRO A 571 -23.07 -0.60 13.95
N GLU A 572 -21.77 -0.90 14.06
CA GLU A 572 -20.68 -0.14 13.43
C GLU A 572 -20.52 -0.47 11.94
N ILE A 573 -20.76 -1.73 11.57
CA ILE A 573 -20.75 -2.20 10.17
C ILE A 573 -21.93 -1.59 9.40
N GLY A 574 -23.12 -1.54 10.02
CA GLY A 574 -24.33 -1.00 9.43
C GLY A 574 -25.09 -2.01 8.55
N PRO A 575 -26.12 -1.55 7.81
CA PRO A 575 -26.84 -2.39 6.86
C PRO A 575 -25.91 -2.80 5.71
N VAL A 576 -26.15 -3.99 5.16
CA VAL A 576 -25.41 -4.55 4.03
C VAL A 576 -26.43 -5.08 3.05
N ASP A 577 -26.28 -4.73 1.78
CA ASP A 577 -27.17 -5.16 0.70
C ASP A 577 -26.57 -6.32 -0.09
N TRP A 578 -25.25 -6.29 -0.31
CA TRP A 578 -24.52 -7.30 -1.09
C TRP A 578 -23.27 -7.75 -0.34
N ILE A 579 -22.99 -9.05 -0.36
CA ILE A 579 -21.75 -9.62 0.17
C ILE A 579 -20.92 -10.16 -1.01
N LEU A 580 -19.69 -9.71 -1.12
CA LEU A 580 -18.75 -10.12 -2.14
C LEU A 580 -17.52 -10.75 -1.48
N LEU A 581 -17.08 -11.86 -2.03
CA LEU A 581 -15.89 -12.57 -1.57
C LEU A 581 -15.07 -12.89 -2.81
N ALA A 582 -13.75 -12.90 -2.68
CA ALA A 582 -12.86 -13.27 -3.77
C ALA A 582 -11.87 -14.33 -3.32
N ASN A 583 -12.38 -15.52 -2.97
CA ASN A 583 -11.58 -16.63 -2.43
C ASN A 583 -11.92 -17.95 -3.12
N SER A 584 -11.69 -18.01 -4.42
CA SER A 584 -11.97 -19.18 -5.25
C SER A 584 -11.14 -19.18 -6.53
N TYR A 585 -11.20 -20.29 -7.26
CA TYR A 585 -10.34 -20.57 -8.39
C TYR A 585 -11.15 -20.96 -9.62
N TRP A 586 -10.64 -20.62 -10.79
CA TRP A 586 -11.24 -21.04 -12.04
C TRP A 586 -11.15 -22.55 -12.20
N LEU A 587 -12.06 -23.09 -12.99
CA LEU A 587 -12.11 -24.52 -13.30
C LEU A 587 -10.91 -24.96 -14.16
N ASP A 588 -10.42 -24.06 -15.02
CA ASP A 588 -9.23 -24.21 -15.86
C ASP A 588 -8.44 -22.89 -15.90
N ASP A 589 -7.42 -22.80 -16.76
CA ASP A 589 -6.56 -21.61 -16.87
C ASP A 589 -7.08 -20.56 -17.89
N TYR A 590 -8.25 -20.75 -18.50
CA TYR A 590 -8.68 -19.98 -19.67
C TYR A 590 -10.06 -19.36 -19.54
N ASN A 591 -10.99 -20.03 -18.86
CA ASN A 591 -12.38 -19.63 -18.81
C ASN A 591 -12.73 -19.03 -17.45
N PRO A 592 -13.14 -17.75 -17.41
CA PRO A 592 -13.62 -17.12 -16.19
C PRO A 592 -14.81 -17.88 -15.59
N CYS A 593 -14.81 -18.00 -14.27
CA CYS A 593 -15.85 -18.70 -13.53
C CYS A 593 -16.54 -17.77 -12.53
N LEU A 594 -17.76 -18.14 -12.11
CA LEU A 594 -18.47 -17.57 -10.98
C LEU A 594 -18.89 -18.70 -10.05
N THR A 595 -18.43 -18.66 -8.80
CA THR A 595 -18.70 -19.73 -7.84
C THR A 595 -19.98 -19.41 -7.07
N TYR A 596 -20.99 -20.26 -7.21
CA TYR A 596 -22.30 -20.08 -6.56
C TYR A 596 -22.59 -21.11 -5.46
N GLY A 597 -21.68 -22.03 -5.19
CA GLY A 597 -21.86 -22.98 -4.09
C GLY A 597 -20.57 -23.65 -3.64
N LEU A 598 -20.51 -23.90 -2.34
CA LEU A 598 -19.39 -24.53 -1.63
C LEU A 598 -19.93 -25.63 -0.72
N ARG A 599 -19.15 -26.70 -0.55
CA ARG A 599 -19.48 -27.73 0.44
C ARG A 599 -19.08 -27.25 1.83
N GLY A 600 -19.76 -27.74 2.84
CA GLY A 600 -19.29 -27.63 4.22
C GLY A 600 -18.33 -28.77 4.56
N VAL A 601 -17.79 -28.74 5.76
CA VAL A 601 -16.96 -29.83 6.28
C VAL A 601 -17.13 -30.00 7.79
N VAL A 602 -17.14 -31.24 8.24
CA VAL A 602 -17.00 -31.63 9.65
C VAL A 602 -15.73 -32.46 9.78
N HIS A 603 -14.77 -31.99 10.57
CA HIS A 603 -13.57 -32.73 10.92
C HIS A 603 -13.73 -33.39 12.29
N ALA A 604 -13.35 -34.67 12.38
CA ALA A 604 -13.47 -35.43 13.62
C ALA A 604 -12.31 -36.41 13.84
N ASN A 605 -12.01 -36.68 15.11
CA ASN A 605 -11.17 -37.79 15.55
C ASN A 605 -12.00 -38.82 16.29
N LEU A 606 -11.79 -40.10 15.97
CA LEU A 606 -12.30 -41.24 16.74
C LEU A 606 -11.13 -41.89 17.46
N ILE A 607 -11.17 -41.90 18.79
CA ILE A 607 -10.07 -42.37 19.63
C ILE A 607 -10.60 -43.51 20.49
N VAL A 608 -9.99 -44.69 20.36
CA VAL A 608 -10.28 -45.83 21.22
C VAL A 608 -9.11 -46.04 22.17
N THR A 609 -9.38 -46.12 23.48
CA THR A 609 -8.37 -46.31 24.53
C THR A 609 -8.70 -47.50 25.41
N SER A 610 -7.68 -48.29 25.76
CA SER A 610 -7.76 -49.36 26.75
C SER A 610 -7.15 -48.92 28.07
N ASP A 611 -7.68 -49.47 29.17
CA ASP A 611 -7.07 -49.38 30.51
C ASP A 611 -5.79 -50.22 30.64
N HIS A 612 -5.57 -51.17 29.71
CA HIS A 612 -4.35 -51.96 29.66
C HIS A 612 -3.18 -51.15 29.07
N PRO A 613 -1.93 -51.39 29.53
CA PRO A 613 -0.75 -50.85 28.87
C PRO A 613 -0.54 -51.49 27.49
N ASP A 614 0.48 -51.07 26.74
CA ASP A 614 0.84 -51.78 25.51
C ASP A 614 1.20 -53.25 25.84
N LEU A 615 0.57 -54.20 25.14
CA LEU A 615 0.68 -55.64 25.39
C LEU A 615 1.43 -56.36 24.27
N HIS A 616 1.94 -57.56 24.53
CA HIS A 616 2.64 -58.35 23.51
C HIS A 616 1.66 -59.26 22.76
N SER A 617 1.44 -59.03 21.46
CA SER A 617 0.40 -59.72 20.70
C SER A 617 0.54 -61.25 20.62
N GLY A 618 1.74 -61.80 20.77
CA GLY A 618 1.96 -63.24 20.84
C GLY A 618 1.69 -63.89 22.21
N ILE A 619 1.65 -63.10 23.29
CA ILE A 619 1.41 -63.58 24.66
C ILE A 619 -0.03 -63.27 25.07
N ASP A 620 -0.44 -62.04 24.82
CA ASP A 620 -1.70 -61.47 25.29
C ASP A 620 -2.80 -61.51 24.21
N GLY A 621 -2.43 -61.72 22.94
CA GLY A 621 -3.39 -61.79 21.83
C GLY A 621 -4.34 -62.97 22.00
N SER A 622 -5.61 -62.68 22.25
CA SER A 622 -6.64 -63.67 22.48
C SER A 622 -8.00 -63.17 22.00
N ALA A 623 -8.94 -64.09 21.76
CA ALA A 623 -10.31 -63.72 21.39
C ALA A 623 -11.10 -63.05 22.53
N LEU A 624 -10.58 -63.08 23.77
CA LEU A 624 -11.19 -62.49 24.97
C LEU A 624 -10.66 -61.09 25.27
N LEU A 625 -9.65 -60.61 24.53
CA LEU A 625 -9.06 -59.30 24.72
C LEU A 625 -9.68 -58.30 23.72
N ASP A 626 -10.11 -57.17 24.24
CA ASP A 626 -10.60 -56.04 23.44
C ASP A 626 -9.43 -55.16 23.02
N GLU A 627 -9.06 -55.22 21.74
CA GLU A 627 -7.91 -54.50 21.21
C GLU A 627 -8.35 -53.16 20.60
N PRO A 628 -7.81 -52.00 21.05
CA PRO A 628 -8.25 -50.69 20.57
C PRO A 628 -8.24 -50.51 19.04
N LEU A 629 -7.23 -51.07 18.36
CA LEU A 629 -7.13 -51.01 16.90
C LEU A 629 -8.20 -51.87 16.21
N LYS A 630 -8.53 -53.03 16.77
CA LYS A 630 -9.57 -53.92 16.26
C LYS A 630 -10.93 -53.23 16.36
N ASP A 631 -11.25 -52.69 17.53
CA ASP A 631 -12.52 -52.01 17.78
C ASP A 631 -12.68 -50.77 16.90
N LEU A 632 -11.62 -49.95 16.78
CA LEU A 632 -11.60 -48.80 15.88
C LEU A 632 -11.82 -49.23 14.41
N SER A 633 -11.19 -50.33 13.97
CA SER A 633 -11.34 -50.83 12.60
C SER A 633 -12.77 -51.30 12.32
N MET A 634 -13.39 -51.99 13.28
CA MET A 634 -14.80 -52.41 13.19
C MET A 634 -15.76 -51.21 13.19
N LEU A 635 -15.49 -50.21 14.03
CA LEU A 635 -16.25 -48.97 14.07
C LEU A 635 -16.17 -48.22 12.73
N LEU A 636 -14.97 -48.04 12.16
CA LEU A 636 -14.79 -47.38 10.87
C LEU A 636 -15.53 -48.12 9.74
N ALA A 637 -15.56 -49.45 9.77
CA ALA A 637 -16.29 -50.27 8.80
C ALA A 637 -17.82 -50.08 8.88
N SER A 638 -18.34 -49.63 10.02
CA SER A 638 -19.77 -49.30 10.16
C SER A 638 -20.13 -47.96 9.52
N LEU A 639 -19.22 -46.98 9.54
CA LEU A 639 -19.46 -45.61 9.06
C LEU A 639 -19.60 -45.52 7.53
N VAL A 640 -18.86 -46.34 6.79
CA VAL A 640 -18.76 -46.29 5.32
C VAL A 640 -19.12 -47.63 4.71
N GLY A 641 -20.21 -47.65 3.94
CA GLY A 641 -20.68 -48.81 3.18
C GLY A 641 -20.04 -48.96 1.79
N PRO A 642 -20.49 -49.96 1.01
CA PRO A 642 -20.00 -50.20 -0.33
C PRO A 642 -20.06 -48.95 -1.23
N LYS A 643 -19.02 -48.74 -2.04
CA LYS A 643 -18.85 -47.57 -2.92
C LYS A 643 -18.77 -46.21 -2.19
N GLY A 644 -18.43 -46.21 -0.90
CA GLY A 644 -18.22 -44.96 -0.15
C GLY A 644 -19.50 -44.30 0.38
N ARG A 645 -20.62 -45.04 0.40
CA ARG A 645 -21.88 -44.54 0.95
C ARG A 645 -21.76 -44.36 2.46
N VAL A 646 -22.06 -43.16 2.96
CA VAL A 646 -22.10 -42.89 4.41
C VAL A 646 -23.34 -43.57 5.01
N ASN A 647 -23.15 -44.36 6.07
CA ASN A 647 -24.19 -45.18 6.70
C ASN A 647 -24.90 -44.51 7.90
N ILE A 648 -24.61 -43.24 8.17
CA ILE A 648 -25.30 -42.47 9.21
C ILE A 648 -26.80 -42.39 8.84
N PRO A 649 -27.72 -42.77 9.76
CA PRO A 649 -29.17 -42.75 9.49
C PRO A 649 -29.66 -41.36 9.07
N GLY A 650 -30.54 -41.29 8.05
CA GLY A 650 -31.11 -40.04 7.54
C GLY A 650 -30.12 -39.10 6.84
N PHE A 651 -28.85 -39.50 6.68
CA PHE A 651 -27.80 -38.62 6.17
C PHE A 651 -28.04 -38.11 4.75
N HIS A 652 -28.60 -38.94 3.87
CA HIS A 652 -28.84 -38.60 2.46
C HIS A 652 -30.20 -37.95 2.20
N ASP A 653 -31.11 -37.97 3.19
CA ASP A 653 -32.50 -37.53 3.01
C ASP A 653 -32.61 -36.00 2.84
N LEU A 654 -31.62 -35.26 3.34
CA LEU A 654 -31.55 -33.81 3.26
C LEU A 654 -30.91 -33.29 1.96
N VAL A 655 -30.37 -34.17 1.10
CA VAL A 655 -29.72 -33.77 -0.15
C VAL A 655 -30.78 -33.27 -1.14
N LEU A 656 -30.64 -32.03 -1.59
CA LEU A 656 -31.57 -31.40 -2.52
C LEU A 656 -31.70 -32.17 -3.85
N PRO A 657 -32.92 -32.34 -4.41
CA PRO A 657 -33.09 -32.97 -5.71
C PRO A 657 -32.48 -32.13 -6.83
N LEU A 658 -31.99 -32.79 -7.88
CA LEU A 658 -31.39 -32.12 -9.03
C LEU A 658 -32.47 -31.37 -9.84
N THR A 659 -32.28 -30.06 -10.04
CA THR A 659 -33.15 -29.24 -10.89
C THR A 659 -32.69 -29.25 -12.35
N GLU A 660 -33.58 -28.99 -13.31
CA GLU A 660 -33.19 -28.91 -14.73
C GLU A 660 -32.22 -27.76 -15.02
N ALA A 661 -32.35 -26.62 -14.32
CA ALA A 661 -31.40 -25.51 -14.44
C ALA A 661 -30.00 -25.91 -13.95
N GLU A 662 -29.90 -26.59 -12.81
CA GLU A 662 -28.63 -27.09 -12.30
C GLU A 662 -28.01 -28.15 -13.22
N LYS A 663 -28.83 -29.06 -13.76
CA LYS A 663 -28.40 -30.06 -14.75
C LYS A 663 -27.83 -29.42 -16.01
N GLN A 664 -28.46 -28.33 -16.49
CA GLN A 664 -27.94 -27.56 -17.63
C GLN A 664 -26.57 -26.92 -17.32
N ARG A 665 -26.40 -26.32 -16.13
CA ARG A 665 -25.10 -25.74 -15.71
C ARG A 665 -23.99 -26.80 -15.69
N PHE A 666 -24.26 -28.00 -15.15
CA PHE A 666 -23.31 -29.13 -15.22
C PHE A 666 -23.03 -29.56 -16.67
N ALA A 667 -24.03 -29.54 -17.54
CA ALA A 667 -23.88 -29.85 -18.95
C ALA A 667 -22.98 -28.84 -19.69
N ASP A 668 -23.04 -27.56 -19.32
CA ASP A 668 -22.20 -26.49 -19.86
C ASP A 668 -20.76 -26.61 -19.38
N VAL A 669 -20.57 -26.89 -18.09
CA VAL A 669 -19.25 -27.20 -17.49
C VAL A 669 -18.60 -28.41 -18.17
N ALA A 670 -19.35 -29.51 -18.32
CA ALA A 670 -18.84 -30.73 -18.94
C ALA A 670 -18.43 -30.50 -20.41
N LYS A 671 -19.13 -29.63 -21.15
CA LYS A 671 -18.78 -29.29 -22.54
C LYS A 671 -17.38 -28.68 -22.65
N ILE A 672 -16.94 -27.95 -21.63
CA ILE A 672 -15.65 -27.23 -21.59
C ILE A 672 -14.53 -28.16 -21.13
N LEU A 673 -14.80 -28.98 -20.12
CA LEU A 673 -13.80 -29.89 -19.55
C LEU A 673 -13.53 -31.14 -20.37
N LEU A 674 -14.56 -31.71 -21.03
CA LEU A 674 -14.46 -33.00 -21.72
C LEU A 674 -13.31 -33.07 -22.76
N PRO A 675 -13.05 -32.03 -23.59
CA PRO A 675 -11.97 -32.07 -24.57
C PRO A 675 -10.56 -32.19 -23.97
N GLN A 676 -10.37 -31.80 -22.71
CA GLN A 676 -9.07 -31.78 -22.04
C GLN A 676 -8.98 -32.79 -20.88
N HIS A 677 -10.03 -33.57 -20.64
CA HIS A 677 -10.08 -34.51 -19.53
C HIS A 677 -9.25 -35.78 -19.83
N PRO A 678 -8.27 -36.15 -18.98
CA PRO A 678 -7.28 -37.17 -19.30
C PRO A 678 -7.83 -38.61 -19.24
N GLU A 679 -8.88 -38.84 -18.44
CA GLU A 679 -9.36 -40.20 -18.10
C GLU A 679 -10.83 -40.48 -18.46
N ILE A 680 -11.69 -39.45 -18.53
CA ILE A 680 -13.13 -39.58 -18.75
C ILE A 680 -13.45 -38.98 -20.12
N THR A 681 -13.86 -39.82 -21.06
CA THR A 681 -14.25 -39.43 -22.41
C THR A 681 -15.76 -39.33 -22.61
N ASP A 682 -16.54 -39.86 -21.66
CA ASP A 682 -18.00 -39.81 -21.67
C ASP A 682 -18.53 -38.59 -20.90
N ARG A 683 -19.47 -37.87 -21.51
CA ARG A 683 -20.06 -36.64 -20.97
C ARG A 683 -20.85 -36.94 -19.69
N ASP A 684 -21.66 -38.00 -19.70
CA ASP A 684 -22.53 -38.31 -18.57
C ASP A 684 -21.73 -38.83 -17.38
N ALA A 685 -20.66 -39.60 -17.62
CA ALA A 685 -19.71 -39.99 -16.59
C ALA A 685 -19.00 -38.78 -15.95
N LEU A 686 -18.63 -37.76 -16.73
CA LEU A 686 -18.01 -36.55 -16.22
C LEU A 686 -18.98 -35.72 -15.38
N ILE A 687 -20.21 -35.53 -15.87
CA ILE A 687 -21.27 -34.84 -15.11
C ILE A 687 -21.51 -35.56 -13.78
N ASN A 688 -21.64 -36.90 -13.80
CA ASN A 688 -21.79 -37.69 -12.58
C ASN A 688 -20.61 -37.51 -11.62
N SER A 689 -19.37 -37.50 -12.12
CA SER A 689 -18.17 -37.27 -11.31
C SER A 689 -18.17 -35.87 -10.66
N LEU A 690 -18.52 -34.83 -11.41
CA LEU A 690 -18.65 -33.46 -10.89
C LEU A 690 -19.76 -33.36 -9.84
N MET A 691 -20.91 -34.03 -10.07
CA MET A 691 -22.00 -34.06 -9.10
C MET A 691 -21.56 -34.68 -7.77
N HIS A 692 -20.81 -35.80 -7.81
CA HIS A 692 -20.30 -36.45 -6.59
C HIS A 692 -19.27 -35.57 -5.84
N ARG A 693 -18.59 -34.67 -6.55
CA ARG A 693 -17.60 -33.76 -5.96
C ARG A 693 -18.19 -32.47 -5.42
N TRP A 694 -19.27 -31.97 -6.02
CA TRP A 694 -19.78 -30.62 -5.74
C TRP A 694 -21.13 -30.59 -5.02
N ARG A 695 -21.99 -31.61 -5.21
CA ARG A 695 -23.34 -31.63 -4.63
C ARG A 695 -23.68 -32.86 -3.80
N GLU A 696 -22.90 -33.93 -3.86
CA GLU A 696 -23.08 -35.09 -2.98
C GLU A 696 -22.17 -35.02 -1.74
N PRO A 697 -22.67 -35.45 -0.58
CA PRO A 697 -21.87 -35.53 0.62
C PRO A 697 -20.91 -36.74 0.56
N SER A 698 -19.79 -36.65 1.27
CA SER A 698 -18.76 -37.70 1.25
C SER A 698 -18.03 -37.80 2.58
N LEU A 699 -17.64 -39.00 2.99
CA LEU A 699 -16.79 -39.23 4.16
C LEU A 699 -15.42 -39.74 3.72
N THR A 700 -14.36 -39.13 4.26
CA THR A 700 -12.96 -39.53 4.01
C THR A 700 -12.26 -39.85 5.32
N ILE A 701 -11.60 -41.00 5.39
CA ILE A 701 -10.69 -41.36 6.48
C ILE A 701 -9.28 -40.94 6.06
N HIS A 702 -8.65 -40.05 6.81
CA HIS A 702 -7.35 -39.45 6.46
C HIS A 702 -6.17 -40.28 6.96
N SER A 703 -6.24 -40.71 8.22
CA SER A 703 -5.17 -41.46 8.87
C SER A 703 -5.74 -42.36 9.96
N VAL A 704 -5.01 -43.44 10.21
CA VAL A 704 -5.17 -44.28 11.41
C VAL A 704 -3.81 -44.34 12.08
N GLU A 705 -3.72 -43.81 13.28
CA GLU A 705 -2.50 -43.66 14.07
C GLU A 705 -2.53 -44.62 15.26
N VAL A 706 -1.44 -45.37 15.40
CA VAL A 706 -1.21 -46.30 16.51
C VAL A 706 0.19 -45.99 17.09
N PRO A 707 0.27 -45.54 18.36
CA PRO A 707 1.54 -45.28 19.03
C PRO A 707 2.49 -46.49 18.95
N GLY A 708 3.77 -46.25 18.62
CA GLY A 708 4.80 -47.30 18.54
C GLY A 708 5.00 -47.96 17.16
N SER A 709 4.24 -47.57 16.12
CA SER A 709 4.27 -48.23 14.79
C SER A 709 5.37 -47.77 13.81
N SER A 710 6.41 -47.05 14.24
CA SER A 710 7.43 -46.50 13.32
C SER A 710 8.47 -47.53 12.85
N LYS A 711 8.23 -48.11 11.66
CA LYS A 711 9.19 -48.74 10.72
C LYS A 711 9.80 -50.12 11.04
N ALA A 712 9.24 -50.92 11.93
CA ALA A 712 9.51 -52.37 11.98
C ALA A 712 8.26 -53.13 12.46
N SER A 713 8.10 -54.39 12.05
CA SER A 713 7.05 -55.30 12.52
C SER A 713 7.05 -55.36 14.06
N THR A 714 6.14 -54.65 14.72
CA THR A 714 5.94 -54.70 16.17
C THR A 714 4.88 -55.75 16.50
N THR A 715 5.20 -56.68 17.40
CA THR A 715 4.25 -57.65 17.97
C THR A 715 3.54 -57.05 19.19
N THR A 716 3.02 -55.83 19.05
CA THR A 716 2.49 -55.03 20.17
C THR A 716 1.03 -54.68 19.91
N ILE A 717 0.16 -54.99 20.87
CA ILE A 717 -1.21 -54.48 20.95
C ILE A 717 -1.13 -53.14 21.66
N SER A 718 -1.41 -52.05 20.93
CA SER A 718 -1.31 -50.72 21.54
C SER A 718 -2.52 -50.39 22.39
N ARG A 719 -2.29 -49.72 23.51
CA ARG A 719 -3.33 -49.19 24.41
C ARG A 719 -4.25 -48.14 23.77
N LYS A 720 -3.88 -47.58 22.62
CA LYS A 720 -4.61 -46.47 22.00
C LYS A 720 -4.55 -46.57 20.48
N ALA A 721 -5.69 -46.34 19.84
CA ALA A 721 -5.78 -46.14 18.39
C ALA A 721 -6.60 -44.89 18.08
N LYS A 722 -6.17 -44.10 17.09
CA LYS A 722 -6.84 -42.87 16.66
C LYS A 722 -7.09 -42.91 15.16
N ALA A 723 -8.30 -42.58 14.72
CA ALA A 723 -8.60 -42.29 13.32
C ALA A 723 -8.99 -40.82 13.16
N SER A 724 -8.43 -40.15 12.15
CA SER A 724 -8.85 -38.80 11.77
C SER A 724 -9.66 -38.87 10.48
N LEU A 725 -10.83 -38.24 10.46
CA LEU A 725 -11.76 -38.27 9.34
C LEU A 725 -12.39 -36.90 9.08
N SER A 726 -12.96 -36.73 7.88
CA SER A 726 -13.81 -35.60 7.55
C SER A 726 -15.07 -36.03 6.80
N ILE A 727 -16.14 -35.28 7.01
CA ILE A 727 -17.40 -35.39 6.28
C ILE A 727 -17.63 -34.09 5.53
N ARG A 728 -17.66 -34.16 4.19
CA ARG A 728 -18.11 -33.05 3.36
C ARG A 728 -19.63 -33.05 3.35
N VAL A 729 -20.20 -31.92 3.78
CA VAL A 729 -21.66 -31.72 3.88
C VAL A 729 -22.14 -30.79 2.76
N VAL A 730 -23.41 -30.91 2.39
CA VAL A 730 -24.00 -30.21 1.24
C VAL A 730 -25.24 -29.42 1.66
N PRO A 731 -25.74 -28.46 0.87
CA PRO A 731 -26.85 -27.60 1.27
C PRO A 731 -28.04 -28.38 1.84
N ASN A 732 -28.67 -27.81 2.88
CA ASN A 732 -29.65 -28.43 3.80
C ASN A 732 -29.10 -29.42 4.84
N GLN A 733 -27.79 -29.70 4.86
CA GLN A 733 -27.13 -30.38 5.98
C GLN A 733 -26.39 -29.35 6.85
N GLU A 734 -26.94 -29.01 8.01
CA GLU A 734 -26.24 -28.14 8.98
C GLU A 734 -25.08 -28.93 9.63
N ALA A 735 -23.88 -28.34 9.67
CA ALA A 735 -22.67 -29.03 10.11
C ALA A 735 -22.76 -29.53 11.57
N ASP A 736 -23.43 -28.76 12.43
CA ASP A 736 -23.67 -29.14 13.84
C ASP A 736 -24.53 -30.39 13.98
N ALA A 737 -25.59 -30.50 13.17
CA ALA A 737 -26.46 -31.67 13.19
C ALA A 737 -25.72 -32.92 12.68
N VAL A 738 -24.91 -32.78 11.62
CA VAL A 738 -24.08 -33.87 11.11
C VAL A 738 -23.04 -34.32 12.13
N ALA A 739 -22.38 -33.37 12.82
CA ALA A 739 -21.43 -33.69 13.87
C ALA A 739 -22.09 -34.44 15.04
N ALA A 740 -23.27 -33.99 15.49
CA ALA A 740 -24.03 -34.67 16.54
C ALA A 740 -24.46 -36.09 16.11
N ASN A 741 -24.95 -36.24 14.88
CA ASN A 741 -25.37 -37.52 14.32
C ASN A 741 -24.19 -38.49 14.16
N LEU A 742 -23.01 -38.00 13.76
CA LEU A 742 -21.78 -38.79 13.72
C LEU A 742 -21.42 -39.31 15.11
N THR A 743 -21.39 -38.43 16.11
CA THR A 743 -21.04 -38.79 17.49
C THR A 743 -22.00 -39.84 18.06
N MET A 744 -23.31 -39.60 17.91
CA MET A 744 -24.35 -40.51 18.37
C MET A 744 -24.24 -41.88 17.68
N TYR A 745 -24.13 -41.89 16.34
CA TYR A 745 -24.00 -43.14 15.60
C TYR A 745 -22.72 -43.88 15.93
N ALA A 746 -21.58 -43.20 16.07
CA ALA A 746 -20.32 -43.82 16.43
C ALA A 746 -20.39 -44.47 17.83
N GLN A 747 -21.00 -43.79 18.79
CA GLN A 747 -21.23 -44.36 20.12
C GLN A 747 -22.13 -45.59 20.06
N GLU A 748 -23.27 -45.51 19.38
CA GLU A 748 -24.20 -46.64 19.23
C GLU A 748 -23.56 -47.85 18.54
N GLN A 749 -22.70 -47.65 17.55
CA GLN A 749 -22.00 -48.77 16.90
C GLN A 749 -20.88 -49.34 17.77
N PHE A 750 -20.21 -48.50 18.56
CA PHE A 750 -19.19 -48.95 19.48
C PHE A 750 -19.77 -49.74 20.65
N ASP A 751 -20.90 -49.31 21.21
CA ASP A 751 -21.60 -50.02 22.29
C ASP A 751 -22.01 -51.45 21.86
N LYS A 752 -22.33 -51.66 20.57
CA LYS A 752 -22.64 -52.99 20.01
C LYS A 752 -21.45 -53.94 19.93
N LEU A 753 -20.22 -53.42 20.02
CA LEU A 753 -19.02 -54.25 20.08
C LEU A 753 -18.88 -54.94 21.44
N GLU A 754 -19.62 -54.47 22.46
CA GLU A 754 -19.53 -54.95 23.85
C GLU A 754 -18.08 -54.91 24.41
N SER A 755 -17.28 -53.98 23.89
CA SER A 755 -15.87 -53.79 24.26
C SER A 755 -15.72 -53.10 25.62
N GLN A 756 -14.69 -53.47 26.37
CA GLN A 756 -14.30 -52.79 27.62
C GLN A 756 -13.46 -51.52 27.37
N ASN A 757 -13.09 -51.23 26.12
CA ASN A 757 -12.35 -50.02 25.78
C ASN A 757 -13.27 -48.79 25.75
N ASP A 758 -12.69 -47.60 25.88
CA ASP A 758 -13.43 -46.33 25.81
C ASP A 758 -13.31 -45.69 24.42
N LEU A 759 -14.44 -45.22 23.86
CA LEU A 759 -14.48 -44.38 22.67
C LEU A 759 -14.60 -42.90 23.05
N THR A 760 -13.73 -42.08 22.48
CA THR A 760 -13.85 -40.61 22.49
C THR A 760 -14.01 -40.11 21.05
N VAL A 761 -15.08 -39.34 20.82
CA VAL A 761 -15.31 -38.63 19.55
C VAL A 761 -15.02 -37.15 19.73
N GLU A 762 -13.99 -36.65 19.08
CA GLU A 762 -13.61 -35.23 19.13
C GLU A 762 -13.96 -34.56 17.81
N ILE A 763 -14.80 -33.52 17.83
CA ILE A 763 -15.07 -32.69 16.65
C ILE A 763 -14.04 -31.55 16.63
N THR A 764 -13.16 -31.55 15.63
CA THR A 764 -12.02 -30.62 15.56
C THR A 764 -12.28 -29.40 14.69
N GLY A 765 -13.32 -29.41 13.85
CA GLY A 765 -13.68 -28.28 12.99
C GLY A 765 -15.03 -28.49 12.30
N LYS A 766 -15.75 -27.40 12.07
CA LYS A 766 -17.08 -27.40 11.45
C LYS A 766 -17.24 -26.19 10.53
N SER A 767 -17.83 -26.40 9.36
CA SER A 767 -18.15 -25.35 8.40
C SER A 767 -19.43 -25.73 7.67
N ASP A 768 -20.40 -24.82 7.65
CA ASP A 768 -21.66 -25.03 6.94
C ASP A 768 -21.48 -24.96 5.41
N PRO A 769 -22.29 -25.71 4.65
CA PRO A 769 -22.33 -25.57 3.20
C PRO A 769 -22.97 -24.23 2.80
N TRP A 770 -22.56 -23.71 1.65
CA TRP A 770 -23.12 -22.49 1.07
C TRP A 770 -23.67 -22.73 -0.32
N LEU A 771 -24.82 -22.13 -0.61
CA LEU A 771 -25.45 -22.14 -1.91
C LEU A 771 -26.10 -20.78 -2.15
N GLY A 772 -25.47 -19.99 -3.03
CA GLY A 772 -26.01 -18.74 -3.53
C GLY A 772 -27.04 -18.98 -4.64
N ASP A 773 -27.86 -17.96 -4.90
CA ASP A 773 -28.83 -17.93 -5.99
C ASP A 773 -28.18 -17.32 -7.26
N PRO A 774 -27.84 -18.12 -8.28
CA PRO A 774 -27.15 -17.63 -9.48
C PRO A 774 -27.98 -16.63 -10.31
N ASP A 775 -29.29 -16.57 -10.07
CA ASP A 775 -30.21 -15.80 -10.89
C ASP A 775 -30.57 -14.44 -10.23
N ASN A 776 -29.88 -14.08 -9.13
CA ASN A 776 -30.07 -12.82 -8.42
C ASN A 776 -29.31 -11.62 -9.04
N GLU A 777 -29.59 -10.41 -8.55
CA GLU A 777 -29.03 -9.15 -9.08
C GLU A 777 -27.48 -9.10 -9.01
N ILE A 778 -26.87 -9.60 -7.93
CA ILE A 778 -25.41 -9.55 -7.75
C ILE A 778 -24.68 -10.49 -8.73
N PHE A 779 -25.18 -11.71 -8.96
CA PHE A 779 -24.60 -12.63 -9.93
C PHE A 779 -24.76 -12.14 -11.37
N ALA A 780 -25.91 -11.53 -11.71
CA ALA A 780 -26.11 -10.89 -13.01
C ALA A 780 -25.10 -9.75 -13.24
N THR A 781 -24.97 -8.85 -12.24
CA THR A 781 -24.04 -7.71 -12.29
C THR A 781 -22.58 -8.17 -12.42
N LEU A 782 -22.16 -9.17 -11.63
CA LEU A 782 -20.82 -9.74 -11.73
C LEU A 782 -20.59 -10.44 -13.07
N SER A 783 -21.60 -11.12 -13.60
CA SER A 783 -21.51 -11.79 -14.90
C SER A 783 -21.24 -10.79 -16.02
N GLU A 784 -21.95 -9.66 -16.00
CA GLU A 784 -21.74 -8.55 -16.93
C GLU A 784 -20.35 -7.93 -16.76
N ALA A 785 -19.91 -7.68 -15.52
CA ALA A 785 -18.60 -7.10 -15.24
C ALA A 785 -17.44 -8.02 -15.67
N ILE A 786 -17.54 -9.33 -15.41
CA ILE A 786 -16.57 -10.33 -15.90
C ILE A 786 -16.59 -10.38 -17.42
N THR A 787 -17.78 -10.40 -18.03
CA THR A 787 -17.91 -10.39 -19.49
C THR A 787 -17.25 -9.15 -20.08
N ALA A 788 -17.41 -7.97 -19.48
CA ALA A 788 -16.78 -6.74 -19.93
C ALA A 788 -15.24 -6.79 -19.78
N ALA A 789 -14.75 -7.30 -18.65
CA ALA A 789 -13.31 -7.39 -18.39
C ALA A 789 -12.59 -8.42 -19.29
N TRP A 790 -13.24 -9.55 -19.60
CA TRP A 790 -12.64 -10.70 -20.28
C TRP A 790 -13.05 -10.90 -21.74
N SER A 791 -14.15 -10.29 -22.20
CA SER A 791 -14.51 -10.32 -23.63
C SER A 791 -13.51 -9.50 -24.42
N ARG A 792 -12.71 -10.18 -25.23
CA ARG A 792 -11.80 -9.52 -26.16
C ARG A 792 -12.59 -8.79 -27.23
N ASP A 793 -12.28 -7.51 -27.41
CA ASP A 793 -12.41 -6.89 -28.72
C ASP A 793 -11.51 -7.67 -29.69
N GLN A 794 -12.13 -8.47 -30.58
CA GLN A 794 -11.45 -9.44 -31.45
C GLN A 794 -10.45 -8.85 -32.45
N THR A 795 -10.12 -7.56 -32.36
CA THR A 795 -9.00 -6.99 -33.10
C THR A 795 -7.63 -7.34 -32.46
N SER A 796 -7.61 -7.90 -31.25
CA SER A 796 -6.39 -8.16 -30.44
C SER A 796 -5.74 -9.55 -30.60
N GLN A 797 -6.12 -10.36 -31.61
CA GLN A 797 -5.28 -11.50 -32.04
C GLN A 797 -4.50 -11.13 -33.30
N LYS A 798 -3.21 -10.77 -33.15
CA LYS A 798 -2.40 -10.40 -34.32
C LYS A 798 -0.98 -10.93 -34.39
N HIS A 799 -0.63 -11.97 -33.65
CA HIS A 799 0.59 -12.72 -33.93
C HIS A 799 0.28 -14.23 -34.08
N GLN A 800 0.07 -14.66 -35.33
CA GLN A 800 0.43 -16.03 -35.71
C GLN A 800 1.94 -16.05 -35.91
N TYR A 801 2.67 -16.54 -34.91
CA TYR A 801 4.06 -16.91 -35.09
C TYR A 801 4.14 -18.29 -35.76
N PRO A 802 5.07 -18.52 -36.69
CA PRO A 802 5.31 -19.88 -37.19
C PRO A 802 5.73 -20.79 -36.04
N PRO A 803 5.45 -22.11 -36.09
CA PRO A 803 5.83 -23.02 -35.03
C PRO A 803 7.35 -22.96 -34.84
N LEU A 804 7.80 -22.84 -33.59
CA LEU A 804 9.22 -22.95 -33.25
C LEU A 804 9.76 -24.28 -33.80
N GLN A 805 10.63 -24.18 -34.80
CA GLN A 805 11.39 -25.33 -35.28
C GLN A 805 12.18 -25.89 -34.11
N ARG A 806 11.90 -27.14 -33.74
CA ARG A 806 12.76 -27.94 -32.86
C ARG A 806 14.13 -28.02 -33.54
N VAL A 807 15.10 -27.30 -33.01
CA VAL A 807 16.50 -27.46 -33.42
C VAL A 807 16.98 -28.82 -32.90
N SER A 808 17.14 -29.75 -33.84
CA SER A 808 17.77 -31.04 -33.63
C SER A 808 19.23 -30.85 -33.21
N LYS A 809 19.64 -31.57 -32.16
CA LYS A 809 21.05 -31.71 -31.77
C LYS A 809 21.88 -32.22 -32.95
N GLY A 810 22.68 -31.34 -33.55
CA GLY A 810 23.80 -31.70 -34.40
C GLY A 810 25.08 -31.77 -33.57
N LYS A 811 25.59 -32.98 -33.35
CA LYS A 811 27.00 -33.21 -33.04
C LYS A 811 27.79 -32.88 -34.29
N ASP A 812 28.81 -32.02 -34.16
CA ASP A 812 30.05 -32.12 -34.92
C ASP A 812 31.15 -31.34 -34.17
N THR A 813 32.13 -32.07 -33.67
CA THR A 813 33.50 -31.60 -33.41
C THR A 813 34.34 -32.16 -34.56
N PRO A 814 35.37 -31.46 -35.09
CA PRO A 814 36.66 -31.48 -34.40
C PRO A 814 37.63 -30.28 -34.61
N GLY A 815 38.48 -30.06 -33.60
CA GLY A 815 39.88 -29.59 -33.68
C GLY A 815 40.11 -28.10 -33.96
N LEU A 816 41.21 -27.46 -33.58
CA LEU A 816 42.40 -27.81 -32.78
C LEU A 816 43.24 -26.51 -32.76
N ALA A 817 43.70 -26.02 -31.60
CA ALA A 817 45.03 -25.44 -31.39
C ALA A 817 45.15 -24.83 -29.98
N ARG A 818 46.01 -25.45 -29.19
CA ARG A 818 46.60 -24.93 -27.95
C ARG A 818 47.78 -24.02 -28.28
N THR A 819 48.03 -23.04 -27.41
CA THR A 819 49.35 -22.62 -26.88
C THR A 819 49.05 -21.86 -25.57
N ASP A 820 49.38 -22.42 -24.40
CA ASP A 820 50.59 -22.12 -23.59
C ASP A 820 50.46 -20.78 -22.84
N SER A 821 50.80 -20.59 -21.56
CA SER A 821 51.53 -21.38 -20.56
C SER A 821 51.37 -20.74 -19.16
N SER A 822 51.25 -21.57 -18.10
CA SER A 822 52.01 -21.59 -16.81
C SER A 822 52.70 -20.29 -16.31
N ASP A 823 52.89 -19.95 -15.04
CA ASP A 823 52.71 -20.59 -13.73
C ASP A 823 53.34 -19.64 -12.64
N SER A 824 52.87 -19.76 -11.39
CA SER A 824 53.70 -19.84 -10.16
C SER A 824 54.02 -18.64 -9.22
N LEU A 825 54.08 -19.04 -7.92
CA LEU A 825 54.82 -18.58 -6.71
C LEU A 825 54.21 -17.45 -5.84
N ALA A 826 53.63 -17.76 -4.66
CA ALA A 826 54.22 -18.07 -3.32
C ALA A 826 54.49 -16.78 -2.50
N SER A 827 54.10 -16.60 -1.22
CA SER A 827 54.43 -17.33 0.04
C SER A 827 53.46 -16.91 1.18
N HIS A 828 52.88 -17.78 2.03
CA HIS A 828 53.40 -18.52 3.23
C HIS A 828 53.74 -17.71 4.50
N ILE A 829 53.03 -18.00 5.62
CA ILE A 829 53.57 -18.34 6.96
C ILE A 829 52.66 -19.42 7.58
N ASP A 830 53.28 -20.29 8.38
CA ASP A 830 52.92 -21.67 8.74
C ASP A 830 52.85 -21.85 10.28
N ARG A 831 52.41 -23.05 10.73
CA ARG A 831 52.61 -23.73 12.05
C ARG A 831 51.60 -23.51 13.22
N ILE A 832 51.21 -24.49 14.07
CA ILE A 832 51.30 -25.98 14.21
C ILE A 832 50.60 -26.34 15.58
N ILE A 833 49.66 -27.31 15.72
CA ILE A 833 49.75 -28.60 16.50
C ILE A 833 48.36 -29.13 16.96
N THR A 834 48.04 -30.36 16.53
CA THR A 834 47.38 -31.56 17.17
C THR A 834 46.11 -31.41 18.02
N SER A 835 45.20 -32.38 18.20
CA SER A 835 44.89 -33.77 17.81
C SER A 835 43.53 -34.07 18.52
N THR A 836 42.62 -34.96 18.13
CA THR A 836 42.63 -36.45 18.18
C THR A 836 41.21 -36.88 17.70
N THR A 837 41.04 -37.66 16.61
CA THR A 837 40.74 -39.13 16.54
C THR A 837 39.53 -39.59 17.40
N THR A 838 38.50 -40.31 16.91
CA THR A 838 38.49 -41.63 16.21
C THR A 838 37.13 -41.88 15.50
N SER A 839 37.08 -42.13 14.18
CA SER A 839 36.84 -43.41 13.47
C SER A 839 35.81 -44.39 14.08
N SER A 840 34.80 -44.86 13.32
CA SER A 840 35.00 -46.03 12.44
C SER A 840 33.92 -46.18 11.35
N ALA A 841 34.38 -46.67 10.19
CA ALA A 841 33.64 -46.90 8.97
C ALA A 841 33.06 -48.33 8.88
N GLY A 842 31.99 -48.51 8.08
CA GLY A 842 31.49 -49.81 7.65
C GLY A 842 30.83 -49.72 6.26
N LYS A 843 31.38 -50.48 5.30
CA LYS A 843 31.03 -50.47 3.87
C LYS A 843 29.69 -51.19 3.57
N SER A 844 29.07 -50.77 2.46
CA SER A 844 28.71 -51.62 1.30
C SER A 844 27.23 -51.75 0.89
N LYS A 845 27.08 -51.66 -0.45
CA LYS A 845 26.14 -52.32 -1.36
C LYS A 845 24.77 -51.70 -1.65
N ALA A 846 24.63 -51.44 -2.95
CA ALA A 846 23.42 -51.16 -3.70
C ALA A 846 22.31 -52.20 -3.52
N ARG A 847 21.06 -51.74 -3.58
CA ARG A 847 19.94 -52.49 -4.16
C ARG A 847 18.82 -51.54 -4.59
N GLN A 848 18.59 -51.51 -5.89
CA GLN A 848 17.32 -51.06 -6.48
C GLN A 848 16.17 -51.90 -5.92
N ARG A 849 15.04 -51.26 -5.61
CA ARG A 849 13.71 -51.85 -5.81
C ARG A 849 12.67 -50.76 -5.99
N SER A 850 12.02 -50.87 -7.14
CA SER A 850 10.78 -50.22 -7.56
C SER A 850 9.61 -50.55 -6.64
N ALA A 851 8.76 -49.55 -6.37
CA ALA A 851 7.36 -49.77 -6.04
C ALA A 851 6.56 -48.63 -6.69
N LEU A 852 5.74 -49.00 -7.69
CA LEU A 852 4.67 -48.15 -8.21
C LEU A 852 3.62 -48.01 -7.12
N SER A 853 3.23 -46.77 -6.82
CA SER A 853 1.99 -46.45 -6.12
C SER A 853 1.11 -45.67 -7.09
N THR A 854 -0.03 -46.24 -7.39
CA THR A 854 -1.11 -45.67 -8.19
C THR A 854 -1.92 -44.70 -7.33
N THR A 855 -1.66 -43.40 -7.49
CA THR A 855 -2.53 -42.32 -7.01
C THR A 855 -3.39 -41.82 -8.17
N VAL A 856 -4.71 -41.92 -8.03
CA VAL A 856 -5.71 -41.33 -8.92
C VAL A 856 -5.63 -39.80 -8.82
N PRO A 857 -5.54 -39.03 -9.93
CA PRO A 857 -5.38 -37.58 -9.86
C PRO A 857 -6.67 -36.87 -9.44
N THR A 858 -6.55 -35.89 -8.55
CA THR A 858 -7.55 -34.85 -8.30
C THR A 858 -7.51 -33.82 -9.42
N SER A 859 -8.64 -33.14 -9.66
CA SER A 859 -8.90 -32.15 -10.73
C SER A 859 -7.93 -30.97 -10.83
N SER A 860 -7.04 -30.78 -9.85
CA SER A 860 -5.94 -29.81 -9.86
C SER A 860 -4.65 -30.35 -10.51
N THR A 861 -4.68 -31.52 -11.15
CA THR A 861 -3.50 -32.15 -11.77
C THR A 861 -3.72 -32.46 -13.25
N LEU A 862 -4.10 -31.46 -14.03
CA LEU A 862 -4.08 -31.53 -15.50
C LEU A 862 -2.90 -30.71 -16.03
N THR A 863 -1.68 -31.25 -15.94
CA THR A 863 -0.57 -31.03 -16.91
C THR A 863 0.74 -31.62 -16.37
N ASN A 864 1.20 -32.73 -16.99
CA ASN A 864 2.58 -32.98 -17.40
C ASN A 864 2.87 -34.48 -17.56
N LYS A 865 2.92 -34.98 -18.80
CA LYS A 865 3.89 -36.01 -19.24
C LYS A 865 4.16 -35.88 -20.73
N SER A 866 5.28 -35.26 -21.09
CA SER A 866 5.86 -35.34 -22.44
C SER A 866 6.45 -36.73 -22.67
N GLY A 867 5.78 -37.53 -23.50
CA GLY A 867 6.18 -38.89 -23.87
C GLY A 867 7.32 -38.94 -24.90
N VAL A 868 8.29 -39.80 -24.62
CA VAL A 868 9.35 -40.27 -25.52
C VAL A 868 8.74 -41.11 -26.63
N ILE A 869 9.03 -40.78 -27.89
CA ILE A 869 8.67 -41.61 -29.06
C ILE A 869 9.86 -42.50 -29.40
N VAL A 870 9.63 -43.81 -29.35
CA VAL A 870 10.41 -44.84 -30.03
C VAL A 870 9.67 -45.16 -31.33
N SER A 871 10.34 -45.01 -32.48
CA SER A 871 9.93 -45.61 -33.75
C SER A 871 10.54 -47.03 -33.82
N PRO A 872 9.91 -48.00 -34.51
CA PRO A 872 10.11 -48.08 -35.97
C PRO A 872 8.94 -48.64 -36.82
N ASP A 873 9.03 -48.29 -38.11
CA ASP A 873 8.76 -49.07 -39.32
C ASP A 873 7.35 -49.51 -39.76
N ALA A 874 6.95 -48.87 -40.86
CA ALA A 874 6.71 -49.43 -42.22
C ALA A 874 5.44 -50.22 -42.59
N SER A 875 5.02 -49.95 -43.84
CA SER A 875 4.00 -50.59 -44.70
C SER A 875 2.53 -50.26 -44.38
N GLY A 876 1.64 -49.93 -45.31
CA GLY A 876 1.66 -49.82 -46.78
C GLY A 876 0.21 -49.70 -47.27
N ASP A 877 0.01 -49.08 -48.44
CA ASP A 877 -1.16 -49.14 -49.35
C ASP A 877 -2.58 -48.84 -48.79
N SER A 878 -3.53 -48.21 -49.49
CA SER A 878 -3.71 -47.86 -50.90
C SER A 878 -5.00 -47.02 -51.03
N SER A 879 -5.07 -46.20 -52.09
CA SER A 879 -6.25 -45.81 -52.91
C SER A 879 -7.50 -45.21 -52.24
N SER A 880 -8.25 -44.25 -52.78
CA SER A 880 -8.31 -43.62 -54.11
C SER A 880 -9.33 -42.46 -54.06
N ASP A 881 -9.03 -41.42 -54.84
CA ASP A 881 -9.90 -40.63 -55.72
C ASP A 881 -11.05 -39.72 -55.25
N ASP A 882 -10.97 -38.53 -55.89
CA ASP A 882 -12.01 -37.63 -56.39
C ASP A 882 -12.46 -36.40 -55.59
N LYS A 883 -12.03 -35.25 -56.15
CA LYS A 883 -12.64 -33.91 -56.13
C LYS A 883 -13.46 -33.74 -57.44
N PRO A 884 -14.24 -32.66 -57.66
CA PRO A 884 -14.74 -31.60 -56.76
C PRO A 884 -16.25 -31.27 -56.95
N ALA A 885 -16.88 -30.60 -56.00
CA ALA A 885 -18.06 -29.75 -56.28
C ALA A 885 -18.16 -28.57 -55.32
N ALA A 886 -18.40 -27.39 -55.89
CA ALA A 886 -18.54 -26.11 -55.22
C ALA A 886 -19.93 -25.96 -54.56
N THR A 887 -19.96 -25.23 -53.44
CA THR A 887 -20.89 -24.16 -53.01
C THR A 887 -21.36 -24.33 -51.57
N ALA A 888 -20.90 -23.44 -50.69
CA ALA A 888 -21.72 -22.61 -49.80
C ALA A 888 -20.78 -21.69 -49.00
N ARG A 889 -21.01 -20.37 -49.07
CA ARG A 889 -20.42 -19.41 -48.15
C ARG A 889 -21.03 -19.64 -46.78
N GLU A 890 -20.23 -20.05 -45.80
CA GLU A 890 -20.63 -20.01 -44.39
C GLU A 890 -20.67 -18.55 -43.89
N PRO A 891 -21.58 -18.24 -42.94
CA PRO A 891 -21.80 -16.87 -42.48
C PRO A 891 -20.65 -16.35 -41.62
N VAL A 892 -20.48 -15.03 -41.66
CA VAL A 892 -19.52 -14.24 -40.89
C VAL A 892 -19.58 -14.60 -39.40
N ALA A 893 -18.44 -14.99 -38.83
CA ALA A 893 -18.30 -15.30 -37.41
C ALA A 893 -18.70 -14.11 -36.54
N THR A 894 -19.71 -14.31 -35.70
CA THR A 894 -20.16 -13.40 -34.64
C THR A 894 -19.10 -13.26 -33.55
N ARG A 895 -18.98 -12.05 -32.96
CA ARG A 895 -18.14 -11.71 -31.78
C ARG A 895 -18.21 -12.84 -30.74
N SER A 896 -17.08 -13.43 -30.33
CA SER A 896 -17.08 -14.39 -29.22
C SER A 896 -17.07 -13.63 -27.88
N THR A 897 -18.26 -13.31 -27.36
CA THR A 897 -18.44 -12.83 -25.98
C THR A 897 -17.99 -13.91 -25.00
N VAL A 898 -17.08 -13.59 -24.08
CA VAL A 898 -16.62 -14.50 -23.02
C VAL A 898 -17.58 -14.36 -21.85
N GLN A 899 -18.50 -15.32 -21.70
CA GLN A 899 -19.43 -15.38 -20.58
C GLN A 899 -18.81 -16.21 -19.45
N PRO A 900 -18.93 -15.80 -18.17
CA PRO A 900 -18.44 -16.60 -17.06
C PRO A 900 -19.24 -17.89 -16.91
N ILE A 901 -18.56 -18.94 -16.46
CA ILE A 901 -19.17 -20.23 -16.18
C ILE A 901 -19.57 -20.29 -14.72
N PHE A 902 -20.84 -20.61 -14.47
CA PHE A 902 -21.32 -20.82 -13.11
C PHE A 902 -20.88 -22.19 -12.61
N ILE A 903 -20.09 -22.22 -11.54
CA ILE A 903 -19.52 -23.45 -10.96
C ILE A 903 -19.85 -23.57 -9.47
N ARG A 904 -19.78 -24.82 -9.00
CA ARG A 904 -19.68 -25.12 -7.56
C ARG A 904 -18.29 -25.66 -7.27
N GLU A 905 -17.89 -25.57 -6.02
CA GLU A 905 -16.59 -26.04 -5.58
C GLU A 905 -16.69 -27.01 -4.41
N GLY A 906 -15.67 -27.85 -4.29
CA GLY A 906 -15.58 -28.86 -3.24
C GLY A 906 -15.00 -28.35 -1.92
N GLY A 907 -14.47 -27.12 -1.91
CA GLY A 907 -13.92 -26.41 -0.75
C GLY A 907 -15.00 -25.82 0.15
N SER A 908 -14.57 -25.17 1.23
CA SER A 908 -15.44 -24.63 2.29
C SER A 908 -14.90 -23.27 2.71
N ILE A 909 -15.78 -22.28 2.90
CA ILE A 909 -15.46 -20.98 3.49
C ILE A 909 -16.43 -20.80 4.68
N PRO A 910 -15.98 -20.92 5.94
CA PRO A 910 -16.88 -20.97 7.11
C PRO A 910 -17.79 -19.75 7.27
N THR A 911 -17.33 -18.59 6.85
CA THR A 911 -17.92 -17.28 7.16
C THR A 911 -19.00 -16.83 6.17
N ILE A 912 -19.00 -17.31 4.92
CA ILE A 912 -19.94 -16.83 3.89
C ILE A 912 -21.41 -17.04 4.30
N ARG A 913 -21.74 -18.24 4.80
CA ARG A 913 -23.10 -18.58 5.21
C ARG A 913 -23.53 -17.83 6.47
N PHE A 914 -22.58 -17.59 7.37
CA PHE A 914 -22.81 -16.76 8.55
C PHE A 914 -23.11 -15.31 8.17
N LEU A 915 -22.34 -14.70 7.27
CA LEU A 915 -22.54 -13.32 6.83
C LEU A 915 -23.92 -13.14 6.15
N GLU A 916 -24.33 -14.06 5.28
CA GLU A 916 -25.67 -14.04 4.68
C GLU A 916 -26.78 -14.09 5.75
N LYS A 917 -26.67 -15.02 6.72
CA LYS A 917 -27.65 -15.16 7.81
C LYS A 917 -27.69 -13.90 8.69
N GLU A 918 -26.53 -13.33 9.01
CA GLU A 918 -26.41 -12.20 9.92
C GLU A 918 -26.88 -10.88 9.29
N PHE A 919 -26.55 -10.62 8.03
CA PHE A 919 -26.92 -9.38 7.34
C PHE A 919 -28.19 -9.49 6.50
N SER A 920 -28.73 -10.69 6.27
CA SER A 920 -29.87 -10.91 5.36
C SER A 920 -29.62 -10.39 3.94
N ALA A 921 -28.37 -10.53 3.47
CA ALA A 921 -27.89 -10.05 2.18
C ALA A 921 -27.41 -11.23 1.31
N PRO A 922 -27.65 -11.24 -0.01
CA PRO A 922 -27.10 -12.25 -0.90
C PRO A 922 -25.57 -12.14 -1.01
N ALA A 923 -24.91 -13.30 -1.02
CA ALA A 923 -23.47 -13.39 -1.27
C ALA A 923 -23.13 -13.88 -2.69
N ALA A 924 -21.99 -13.44 -3.21
CA ALA A 924 -21.38 -13.99 -4.42
C ALA A 924 -19.87 -14.15 -4.26
N ASN A 925 -19.30 -15.25 -4.78
CA ASN A 925 -17.88 -15.53 -4.73
C ASN A 925 -17.28 -15.36 -6.14
N LEU A 926 -16.30 -14.44 -6.27
CA LEU A 926 -15.56 -14.14 -7.48
C LEU A 926 -14.22 -14.88 -7.51
N PRO A 927 -14.04 -15.87 -8.38
CA PRO A 927 -12.76 -16.53 -8.59
C PRO A 927 -11.70 -15.61 -9.20
N CYS A 928 -10.62 -15.34 -8.46
CA CYS A 928 -9.49 -14.55 -8.95
C CYS A 928 -8.34 -15.44 -9.48
N GLY A 929 -8.08 -16.58 -8.84
CA GLY A 929 -7.00 -17.49 -9.22
C GLY A 929 -7.40 -18.48 -10.31
N GLN A 930 -6.41 -19.08 -10.97
CA GLN A 930 -6.57 -20.13 -11.99
C GLN A 930 -6.40 -21.53 -11.40
N ALA A 931 -6.84 -22.57 -12.12
CA ALA A 931 -6.70 -23.95 -11.64
C ALA A 931 -5.23 -24.35 -11.38
N SER A 932 -4.28 -23.80 -12.15
CA SER A 932 -2.85 -24.08 -12.03
C SER A 932 -2.09 -23.20 -11.02
N ASP A 933 -2.79 -22.37 -10.25
CA ASP A 933 -2.19 -21.42 -9.31
C ASP A 933 -1.70 -22.06 -7.99
N ASN A 934 -2.00 -23.35 -7.77
CA ASN A 934 -1.47 -24.14 -6.64
C ASN A 934 -1.76 -23.53 -5.26
N ALA A 935 -2.96 -22.98 -5.06
CA ALA A 935 -3.41 -22.49 -3.75
C ALA A 935 -3.20 -23.52 -2.63
N HIS A 936 -2.76 -23.03 -1.46
CA HIS A 936 -2.25 -23.79 -0.30
C HIS A 936 -1.05 -24.74 -0.58
N LEU A 937 -0.69 -25.01 -1.84
CA LEU A 937 0.40 -25.90 -2.23
C LEU A 937 1.73 -25.16 -2.41
N TYR A 938 2.77 -25.89 -2.82
CA TYR A 938 4.09 -25.33 -3.11
C TYR A 938 4.07 -24.64 -4.48
N ASN A 939 4.87 -23.56 -4.61
CA ASN A 939 4.87 -22.70 -5.81
C ASN A 939 3.49 -22.09 -6.10
N GLU A 940 2.76 -21.69 -5.05
CA GLU A 940 1.58 -20.85 -5.19
C GLU A 940 1.91 -19.61 -6.01
N ARG A 941 1.03 -19.29 -6.95
CA ARG A 941 1.20 -18.19 -7.88
C ARG A 941 -0.14 -17.55 -8.22
N LEU A 942 -0.10 -16.31 -8.72
CA LEU A 942 -1.27 -15.66 -9.29
C LEU A 942 -0.87 -15.02 -10.62
N ARG A 943 -1.67 -15.23 -11.67
CA ARG A 943 -1.43 -14.59 -12.97
C ARG A 943 -1.67 -13.08 -12.88
N VAL A 944 -0.72 -12.28 -13.35
CA VAL A 944 -0.79 -10.80 -13.28
C VAL A 944 -2.03 -10.27 -14.02
N GLU A 945 -2.36 -10.87 -15.17
CA GLU A 945 -3.57 -10.52 -15.93
C GLU A 945 -4.83 -10.73 -15.08
N ASN A 946 -4.93 -11.83 -14.33
CA ASN A 946 -6.05 -12.10 -13.45
C ASN A 946 -6.18 -11.08 -12.31
N LEU A 947 -5.05 -10.70 -11.69
CA LEU A 947 -5.03 -9.69 -10.63
C LEU A 947 -5.54 -8.33 -11.15
N TYR A 948 -5.09 -7.92 -12.34
CA TYR A 948 -5.50 -6.65 -12.95
C TYR A 948 -6.94 -6.68 -13.44
N LYS A 949 -7.36 -7.78 -14.08
CA LYS A 949 -8.74 -7.97 -14.50
C LYS A 949 -9.70 -8.03 -13.33
N SER A 950 -9.27 -8.55 -12.18
CA SER A 950 -10.08 -8.50 -10.95
C SER A 950 -10.28 -7.05 -10.49
N ARG A 951 -9.23 -6.22 -10.47
CA ARG A 951 -9.36 -4.76 -10.23
C ARG A 951 -10.30 -4.10 -11.24
N GLU A 952 -10.20 -4.45 -12.53
CA GLU A 952 -11.09 -3.92 -13.59
C GLU A 952 -12.55 -4.38 -13.44
N ILE A 953 -12.81 -5.63 -13.03
CA ILE A 953 -14.18 -6.09 -12.72
C ILE A 953 -14.80 -5.23 -11.62
N PHE A 954 -13.98 -4.74 -10.70
CA PHE A 954 -14.37 -3.80 -9.65
C PHE A 954 -14.35 -2.31 -10.10
N HIS A 955 -14.01 -1.99 -11.37
CA HIS A 955 -13.81 -0.62 -11.88
C HIS A 955 -14.52 -0.40 -13.24
N LEU A 956 -15.51 0.50 -13.31
CA LEU A 956 -16.23 0.80 -14.56
C LEU A 956 -15.86 2.18 -15.14
N ASN A 957 -15.12 2.22 -16.26
CA ASN A 957 -14.83 3.45 -17.02
C ASN A 957 -15.80 3.61 -18.22
N ALA A 958 -16.98 4.15 -17.97
CA ALA A 958 -18.06 4.26 -18.96
C ALA A 958 -17.89 5.43 -19.97
N GLN A 959 -17.10 6.47 -19.67
CA GLN A 959 -17.08 7.72 -20.44
C GLN A 959 -16.35 7.62 -21.80
N HIS A 960 -15.14 7.05 -21.86
CA HIS A 960 -14.38 6.92 -23.13
C HIS A 960 -15.10 6.01 -24.13
N ALA A 961 -15.63 4.88 -23.65
CA ALA A 961 -16.38 3.94 -24.46
C ALA A 961 -17.63 4.60 -25.08
N PHE A 962 -18.38 5.36 -24.28
CA PHE A 962 -19.53 6.12 -24.76
C PHE A 962 -19.17 7.11 -25.89
N LEU A 963 -18.11 7.92 -25.71
CA LEU A 963 -17.71 8.91 -26.73
C LEU A 963 -17.22 8.28 -28.04
N VAL A 964 -16.51 7.15 -27.97
CA VAL A 964 -16.07 6.40 -29.17
C VAL A 964 -17.27 5.81 -29.92
N ASP A 965 -18.28 5.31 -29.21
CA ASP A 965 -19.50 4.81 -29.84
C ASP A 965 -20.34 5.94 -30.49
N VAL A 966 -20.36 7.14 -29.89
CA VAL A 966 -21.00 8.33 -30.48
C VAL A 966 -20.36 8.73 -31.81
N ILE A 967 -19.04 8.62 -32.00
CA ILE A 967 -18.37 8.95 -33.27
C ILE A 967 -18.34 7.80 -34.31
N GLY A 968 -19.03 6.70 -34.04
CA GLY A 968 -19.17 5.58 -35.00
C GLY A 968 -18.27 4.37 -34.71
N GLY A 969 -17.78 4.23 -33.48
CA GLY A 969 -17.13 3.01 -32.99
C GLY A 969 -15.67 2.85 -33.41
N THR A 970 -15.03 3.90 -33.94
CA THR A 970 -13.59 3.90 -34.23
C THR A 970 -12.95 5.23 -33.84
N PRO A 971 -11.76 5.22 -33.19
CA PRO A 971 -11.15 6.46 -32.67
C PRO A 971 -10.57 7.39 -33.75
N ILE A 972 -10.18 6.85 -34.92
CA ILE A 972 -9.79 7.65 -36.10
C ILE A 972 -10.92 7.69 -37.10
N HIS A 973 -11.30 8.88 -37.54
CA HIS A 973 -12.36 9.07 -38.52
C HIS A 973 -12.05 8.35 -39.86
N PRO A 974 -13.01 7.62 -40.48
CA PRO A 974 -12.76 6.81 -41.68
C PRO A 974 -12.23 7.57 -42.92
N SER A 975 -12.42 8.89 -42.98
CA SER A 975 -11.90 9.74 -44.07
C SER A 975 -10.38 9.90 -44.04
N ILE A 976 -9.71 9.58 -42.92
CA ILE A 976 -8.26 9.71 -42.77
C ILE A 976 -7.59 8.40 -43.22
N PRO A 977 -6.66 8.44 -44.19
CA PRO A 977 -6.00 7.25 -44.72
C PRO A 977 -4.99 6.68 -43.72
N THR A 978 -5.45 5.75 -42.88
CA THR A 978 -4.65 5.06 -41.84
C THR A 978 -3.36 4.38 -42.36
N ALA A 979 -3.29 4.04 -43.65
CA ALA A 979 -2.12 3.38 -44.27
C ALA A 979 -0.87 4.27 -44.37
N LYS A 980 -0.98 5.58 -44.13
CA LYS A 980 0.17 6.50 -44.18
C LYS A 980 0.53 7.10 -42.83
N ILE A 981 -0.25 6.81 -41.78
CA ILE A 981 -0.05 7.37 -40.44
C ILE A 981 1.00 6.55 -39.69
N ARG A 982 2.07 7.22 -39.23
CA ARG A 982 3.16 6.63 -38.45
C ARG A 982 3.47 7.43 -37.20
N THR A 983 3.35 8.75 -37.26
CA THR A 983 3.55 9.65 -36.11
C THR A 983 2.22 10.28 -35.72
N ILE A 984 1.85 10.18 -34.44
CA ILE A 984 0.57 10.69 -33.94
C ILE A 984 0.83 11.53 -32.71
N ALA A 985 0.18 12.68 -32.66
CA ALA A 985 0.10 13.50 -31.48
C ALA A 985 -1.36 13.59 -31.04
N ASP A 986 -1.60 13.57 -29.74
CA ASP A 986 -2.89 13.87 -29.13
C ASP A 986 -2.69 15.06 -28.20
N ALA A 987 -3.53 16.09 -28.30
CA ALA A 987 -3.43 17.31 -27.51
C ALA A 987 -4.80 17.58 -26.87
N GLY A 988 -4.88 17.55 -25.54
CA GLY A 988 -6.08 17.91 -24.79
C GLY A 988 -6.96 16.77 -24.25
N THR A 989 -6.57 15.49 -24.36
CA THR A 989 -7.28 14.42 -23.62
C THR A 989 -6.56 14.05 -22.32
N GLY A 990 -7.13 14.44 -21.17
CA GLY A 990 -6.45 14.30 -19.87
C GLY A 990 -6.12 12.88 -19.40
N THR A 991 -6.53 11.82 -20.12
CA THR A 991 -6.38 10.42 -19.67
C THR A 991 -5.51 9.56 -20.58
N GLY A 992 -5.02 10.03 -21.74
CA GLY A 992 -4.16 9.26 -22.64
C GLY A 992 -4.75 7.97 -23.26
N ILE A 993 -5.96 7.57 -22.84
CA ILE A 993 -6.66 6.35 -23.26
C ILE A 993 -6.94 6.31 -24.77
N TRP A 994 -7.16 7.48 -25.38
CA TRP A 994 -7.34 7.61 -26.82
C TRP A 994 -6.09 7.18 -27.59
N LEU A 995 -4.90 7.57 -27.13
CA LEU A 995 -3.63 7.16 -27.76
C LEU A 995 -3.45 5.64 -27.72
N VAL A 996 -3.89 5.00 -26.63
CA VAL A 996 -3.86 3.53 -26.47
C VAL A 996 -4.80 2.85 -27.46
N ASP A 997 -6.04 3.31 -27.52
CA ASP A 997 -7.07 2.80 -28.44
C ASP A 997 -6.69 3.00 -29.91
N VAL A 998 -6.08 4.14 -30.25
CA VAL A 998 -5.54 4.44 -31.57
C VAL A 998 -4.34 3.59 -31.93
N ALA A 999 -3.39 3.41 -31.01
CA ALA A 999 -2.25 2.52 -31.19
C ALA A 999 -2.72 1.12 -31.56
N GLN A 1000 -3.70 0.62 -30.81
CA GLN A 1000 -4.32 -0.68 -31.04
C GLN A 1000 -5.05 -0.72 -32.38
N THR A 1001 -5.89 0.27 -32.69
CA THR A 1001 -6.64 0.36 -33.95
C THR A 1001 -5.71 0.38 -35.18
N LEU A 1002 -4.64 1.17 -35.15
CA LEU A 1002 -3.69 1.26 -36.25
C LEU A 1002 -2.78 0.04 -36.35
N HIS A 1003 -2.36 -0.54 -35.23
CA HIS A 1003 -1.67 -1.84 -35.23
C HIS A 1003 -2.55 -2.93 -35.86
N ASN A 1004 -3.86 -2.90 -35.56
CA ASN A 1004 -4.85 -3.83 -36.06
C ASN A 1004 -5.21 -3.63 -37.54
N ARG A 1005 -4.92 -2.46 -38.12
CA ARG A 1005 -4.98 -2.26 -39.58
C ARG A 1005 -3.62 -2.49 -40.28
N HIS A 1006 -2.51 -2.05 -39.69
CA HIS A 1006 -1.17 -2.01 -40.29
C HIS A 1006 -0.07 -2.49 -39.32
N PRO A 1007 0.11 -3.81 -39.12
CA PRO A 1007 0.91 -4.38 -38.03
C PRO A 1007 2.45 -4.23 -38.21
N ARG A 1008 2.90 -3.79 -39.38
CA ARG A 1008 4.32 -3.51 -39.69
C ARG A 1008 4.70 -2.04 -39.47
N HIS A 1009 3.75 -1.15 -39.18
CA HIS A 1009 4.05 0.25 -38.92
C HIS A 1009 4.63 0.41 -37.53
N LYS A 1010 5.84 0.97 -37.43
CA LYS A 1010 6.35 1.47 -36.14
C LYS A 1010 5.68 2.81 -35.89
N LEU A 1011 4.77 2.84 -34.91
CA LEU A 1011 4.08 4.06 -34.50
C LEU A 1011 4.93 4.83 -33.48
N SER A 1012 4.99 6.15 -33.64
CA SER A 1012 5.51 7.10 -32.66
C SER A 1012 4.32 7.91 -32.16
N LEU A 1013 3.99 7.76 -30.87
CA LEU A 1013 2.79 8.33 -30.28
C LEU A 1013 3.21 9.39 -29.26
N HIS A 1014 2.55 10.53 -29.25
CA HIS A 1014 2.89 11.63 -28.36
C HIS A 1014 1.62 12.23 -27.75
N GLY A 1015 1.49 12.24 -26.42
CA GLY A 1015 0.46 12.99 -25.73
C GLY A 1015 0.99 14.35 -25.25
N PHE A 1016 0.43 15.42 -25.79
CA PHE A 1016 0.65 16.78 -25.32
C PHE A 1016 -0.44 17.16 -24.33
N ASP A 1017 -0.06 17.91 -23.29
CA ASP A 1017 -0.95 18.32 -22.19
C ASP A 1017 -1.42 17.16 -21.30
N ILE A 1018 -0.63 16.08 -21.28
CA ILE A 1018 -0.80 14.91 -20.39
C ILE A 1018 0.56 14.68 -19.75
N SER A 1019 0.62 14.71 -18.42
CA SER A 1019 1.86 14.41 -17.71
C SER A 1019 2.06 12.90 -17.56
N PRO A 1020 3.32 12.41 -17.53
CA PRO A 1020 3.61 11.06 -17.06
C PRO A 1020 3.09 10.77 -15.63
N ALA A 1021 2.72 11.80 -14.86
CA ALA A 1021 2.11 11.65 -13.53
C ALA A 1021 0.58 11.45 -13.58
N GLN A 1022 -0.12 12.09 -14.53
CA GLN A 1022 -1.54 11.90 -14.81
C GLN A 1022 -1.82 10.55 -15.49
N PHE A 1023 -0.86 10.03 -16.24
CA PHE A 1023 -0.94 8.71 -16.87
C PHE A 1023 0.42 7.97 -16.79
N PRO A 1024 0.70 7.28 -15.67
CA PRO A 1024 1.99 6.64 -15.44
C PRO A 1024 2.23 5.43 -16.35
N PHE A 1025 3.30 5.53 -17.15
CA PHE A 1025 3.71 4.55 -18.16
C PHE A 1025 4.57 3.40 -17.60
N SER A 1026 3.95 2.25 -17.38
CA SER A 1026 4.66 0.95 -17.25
C SER A 1026 3.95 -0.21 -17.95
N SER A 1027 2.63 -0.15 -18.12
CA SER A 1027 1.80 -1.23 -18.67
C SER A 1027 1.74 -1.33 -20.21
N LEU A 1028 2.29 -0.35 -20.94
CA LEU A 1028 2.28 -0.33 -22.41
C LEU A 1028 3.66 -0.54 -23.07
N LYS A 1029 4.62 -1.13 -22.35
CA LYS A 1029 5.78 -1.78 -22.99
C LYS A 1029 5.37 -3.11 -23.65
N SER A 1030 4.38 -3.07 -24.54
CA SER A 1030 4.42 -4.00 -25.66
C SER A 1030 5.67 -3.64 -26.44
N HIS A 1031 6.54 -4.60 -26.75
CA HIS A 1031 7.91 -4.35 -27.20
C HIS A 1031 8.04 -3.66 -28.59
N ARG A 1032 7.07 -2.84 -29.05
CA ARG A 1032 7.01 -2.27 -30.40
C ARG A 1032 6.60 -0.80 -30.54
N HIS A 1033 5.91 -0.17 -29.59
CA HIS A 1033 5.45 1.22 -29.72
C HIS A 1033 5.73 2.03 -28.45
N GLU A 1034 6.34 3.20 -28.61
CA GLU A 1034 6.69 4.11 -27.51
C GLU A 1034 5.70 5.27 -27.53
N ILE A 1035 5.00 5.51 -26.42
CA ILE A 1035 4.15 6.68 -26.22
C ILE A 1035 4.91 7.66 -25.33
N GLN A 1036 5.16 8.85 -25.85
CA GLN A 1036 5.83 9.93 -25.12
C GLN A 1036 4.77 10.90 -24.59
N LEU A 1037 4.87 11.31 -23.33
CA LEU A 1037 3.94 12.27 -22.73
C LEU A 1037 4.68 13.53 -22.29
N THR A 1038 4.11 14.69 -22.60
CA THR A 1038 4.65 16.00 -22.20
C THR A 1038 3.51 16.95 -21.85
N VAL A 1039 3.64 17.69 -20.75
CA VAL A 1039 2.74 18.80 -20.44
C VAL A 1039 3.08 19.98 -21.35
N HIS A 1040 2.12 20.48 -22.11
CA HIS A 1040 2.32 21.62 -23.02
C HIS A 1040 1.00 22.37 -23.23
N ASP A 1041 1.01 23.67 -22.94
CA ASP A 1041 -0.10 24.57 -23.23
C ASP A 1041 -0.24 24.78 -24.75
N ILE A 1042 -1.36 24.33 -25.32
CA ILE A 1042 -1.67 24.42 -26.76
C ILE A 1042 -1.66 25.86 -27.30
N LEU A 1043 -1.83 26.86 -26.43
CA LEU A 1043 -1.77 28.28 -26.78
C LEU A 1043 -0.33 28.79 -26.95
N GLN A 1044 0.65 28.10 -26.36
CA GLN A 1044 2.06 28.38 -26.57
C GLN A 1044 2.61 27.62 -27.79
N PRO A 1045 3.54 28.22 -28.56
CA PRO A 1045 4.19 27.53 -29.66
C PRO A 1045 4.88 26.24 -29.18
N PHE A 1046 4.60 25.12 -29.83
CA PHE A 1046 5.27 23.84 -29.53
C PHE A 1046 6.78 23.95 -29.78
N PRO A 1047 7.62 23.16 -29.07
CA PRO A 1047 9.07 23.17 -29.33
C PRO A 1047 9.37 22.85 -30.80
N LYS A 1048 10.36 23.55 -31.38
CA LYS A 1048 10.67 23.48 -32.83
C LYS A 1048 11.00 22.06 -33.33
N GLU A 1049 11.45 21.17 -32.45
CA GLU A 1049 11.71 19.75 -32.73
C GLU A 1049 10.46 18.93 -33.05
N HIS A 1050 9.28 19.41 -32.67
CA HIS A 1050 7.99 18.77 -32.94
C HIS A 1050 7.31 19.30 -34.20
N TRP A 1051 7.83 20.37 -34.81
CA TRP A 1051 7.22 21.00 -35.97
C TRP A 1051 7.29 20.10 -37.20
N GLY A 1052 6.14 19.85 -37.83
CA GLY A 1052 6.01 19.01 -39.01
C GLY A 1052 6.34 17.53 -38.77
N ARG A 1053 6.27 17.06 -37.51
CA ARG A 1053 6.64 15.69 -37.13
C ARG A 1053 5.47 14.71 -37.22
N TYR A 1054 4.22 15.17 -37.04
CA TYR A 1054 3.07 14.29 -36.80
C TYR A 1054 2.15 14.16 -38.03
N ASP A 1055 1.96 12.93 -38.49
CA ASP A 1055 1.06 12.58 -39.59
C ASP A 1055 -0.41 12.75 -39.21
N LEU A 1056 -0.73 12.58 -37.93
CA LEU A 1056 -2.04 12.84 -37.33
C LEU A 1056 -1.87 13.64 -36.04
N VAL A 1057 -2.56 14.77 -35.90
CA VAL A 1057 -2.76 15.42 -34.61
C VAL A 1057 -4.24 15.31 -34.26
N HIS A 1058 -4.53 14.86 -33.04
CA HIS A 1058 -5.87 14.77 -32.50
C HIS A 1058 -6.07 15.75 -31.36
N VAL A 1059 -7.29 16.28 -31.26
CA VAL A 1059 -7.75 17.16 -30.18
C VAL A 1059 -9.18 16.78 -29.84
N ARG A 1060 -9.55 16.77 -28.55
CA ARG A 1060 -10.91 16.39 -28.16
C ARG A 1060 -11.44 17.17 -26.94
N LEU A 1061 -12.70 17.60 -27.04
CA LEU A 1061 -13.51 18.24 -25.98
C LEU A 1061 -12.84 19.45 -25.32
N LEU A 1062 -12.32 20.39 -26.13
CA LEU A 1062 -11.81 21.67 -25.63
C LEU A 1062 -12.88 22.78 -25.61
N VAL A 1063 -14.11 22.50 -26.06
CA VAL A 1063 -15.22 23.45 -25.89
C VAL A 1063 -15.46 23.73 -24.40
N GLY A 1064 -15.53 25.01 -24.05
CA GLY A 1064 -15.66 25.46 -22.66
C GLY A 1064 -14.33 25.66 -21.91
N ALA A 1065 -13.20 25.17 -22.45
CA ALA A 1065 -11.87 25.32 -21.84
C ALA A 1065 -11.05 26.48 -22.41
N MET A 1066 -11.34 26.94 -23.64
CA MET A 1066 -10.64 28.04 -24.32
C MET A 1066 -11.59 29.16 -24.76
N LYS A 1067 -11.11 30.41 -24.68
CA LYS A 1067 -11.86 31.57 -25.19
C LYS A 1067 -11.86 31.60 -26.71
N GLU A 1068 -12.90 32.19 -27.30
CA GLU A 1068 -13.03 32.31 -28.76
C GLU A 1068 -11.80 32.99 -29.41
N ALA A 1069 -11.21 33.97 -28.72
CA ALA A 1069 -10.01 34.69 -29.17
C ALA A 1069 -8.75 33.82 -29.23
N ASP A 1070 -8.70 32.69 -28.52
CA ASP A 1070 -7.52 31.84 -28.38
C ASP A 1070 -7.47 30.73 -29.46
N TYR A 1071 -8.61 30.37 -30.05
CA TYR A 1071 -8.71 29.36 -31.12
C TYR A 1071 -7.79 29.63 -32.33
N PRO A 1072 -7.66 30.86 -32.86
CA PRO A 1072 -6.73 31.13 -33.96
C PRO A 1072 -5.27 30.80 -33.60
N GLN A 1073 -4.86 31.03 -32.35
CA GLN A 1073 -3.49 30.72 -31.91
C GLN A 1073 -3.31 29.21 -31.73
N ALA A 1074 -4.26 28.53 -31.10
CA ALA A 1074 -4.25 27.07 -30.97
C ALA A 1074 -4.16 26.37 -32.32
N VAL A 1075 -5.02 26.75 -33.29
CA VAL A 1075 -5.05 26.17 -34.64
C VAL A 1075 -3.73 26.41 -35.38
N ARG A 1076 -3.08 27.57 -35.22
CA ARG A 1076 -1.75 27.85 -35.78
C ARG A 1076 -0.67 26.96 -35.16
N ASN A 1077 -0.65 26.85 -33.83
CA ASN A 1077 0.34 26.01 -33.13
C ASN A 1077 0.20 24.53 -33.52
N LEU A 1078 -1.04 24.03 -33.64
CA LEU A 1078 -1.33 22.69 -34.15
C LEU A 1078 -0.95 22.52 -35.63
N TYR A 1079 -1.18 23.55 -36.45
CA TYR A 1079 -0.75 23.56 -37.86
C TYR A 1079 0.76 23.37 -37.94
N ASP A 1080 1.55 23.97 -37.05
CA ASP A 1080 3.00 23.82 -37.04
C ASP A 1080 3.46 22.40 -36.68
N LEU A 1081 2.76 21.69 -35.79
CA LEU A 1081 3.04 20.27 -35.48
C LEU A 1081 2.81 19.31 -36.66
N LEU A 1082 1.85 19.65 -37.53
CA LEU A 1082 1.34 18.74 -38.54
C LEU A 1082 2.28 18.58 -39.74
N SER A 1083 2.41 17.33 -40.19
CA SER A 1083 2.84 16.95 -41.55
C SER A 1083 1.67 16.45 -42.41
N GLY A 1084 0.55 16.06 -41.78
CA GLY A 1084 -0.56 15.36 -42.43
C GLY A 1084 -1.94 15.90 -42.05
N TYR A 1085 -2.66 15.17 -41.19
CA TYR A 1085 -4.09 15.35 -40.90
C TYR A 1085 -4.34 15.86 -39.48
N LEU A 1086 -5.29 16.78 -39.34
CA LEU A 1086 -5.88 17.18 -38.07
C LEU A 1086 -7.22 16.45 -37.91
N GLN A 1087 -7.46 15.85 -36.75
CA GLN A 1087 -8.79 15.43 -36.29
C GLN A 1087 -9.11 16.19 -35.00
N TRP A 1088 -10.19 16.96 -34.99
CA TRP A 1088 -10.64 17.67 -33.79
C TRP A 1088 -12.08 17.26 -33.48
N ASP A 1089 -12.26 16.57 -32.36
CA ASP A 1089 -13.56 16.09 -31.87
C ASP A 1089 -14.11 17.10 -30.84
N ASP A 1090 -15.20 17.80 -31.14
CA ASP A 1090 -15.76 18.79 -30.20
C ASP A 1090 -17.28 18.86 -30.20
N CYS A 1091 -17.84 19.38 -29.11
CA CYS A 1091 -19.27 19.61 -28.99
C CYS A 1091 -19.62 21.08 -29.26
N ASP A 1092 -20.90 21.36 -29.51
CA ASP A 1092 -21.44 22.71 -29.49
C ASP A 1092 -22.48 22.87 -28.38
N THR A 1093 -22.97 24.10 -28.19
CA THR A 1093 -24.04 24.41 -27.24
C THR A 1093 -25.41 23.79 -27.59
N THR A 1094 -25.53 23.11 -28.75
CA THR A 1094 -26.74 22.37 -29.13
C THR A 1094 -26.75 20.93 -28.58
N ALA A 1095 -25.63 20.44 -28.05
CA ALA A 1095 -25.50 19.12 -27.42
C ALA A 1095 -26.22 18.99 -26.05
N PHE A 1096 -26.90 20.04 -25.58
CA PHE A 1096 -27.61 20.10 -24.30
C PHE A 1096 -29.12 20.21 -24.49
N CYS A 1097 -29.69 19.35 -25.35
CA CYS A 1097 -31.12 19.34 -25.66
C CYS A 1097 -31.64 17.92 -25.86
N THR A 1098 -32.97 17.82 -25.93
CA THR A 1098 -33.69 16.64 -26.38
C THR A 1098 -34.22 16.85 -27.80
N ASP A 1099 -34.72 15.79 -28.43
CA ASP A 1099 -35.39 15.85 -29.74
C ASP A 1099 -36.77 16.52 -29.71
N ASP A 1100 -37.40 16.66 -28.54
CA ASP A 1100 -38.67 17.34 -28.31
C ASP A 1100 -38.57 18.38 -27.17
N PRO A 1101 -37.94 19.54 -27.39
CA PRO A 1101 -37.53 20.42 -26.30
C PRO A 1101 -38.71 21.11 -25.57
N THR A 1102 -38.73 20.96 -24.26
CA THR A 1102 -39.63 21.61 -23.30
C THR A 1102 -39.12 22.99 -22.87
N PRO A 1103 -39.95 23.83 -22.22
CA PRO A 1103 -39.48 25.11 -21.66
C PRO A 1103 -38.27 24.98 -20.73
N ILE A 1104 -38.12 23.84 -20.05
CA ILE A 1104 -37.02 23.58 -19.11
C ILE A 1104 -35.74 23.22 -19.86
N ASP A 1105 -35.84 22.43 -20.93
CA ASP A 1105 -34.71 22.17 -21.83
C ASP A 1105 -34.17 23.47 -22.43
N MET A 1106 -35.09 24.36 -22.83
CA MET A 1106 -34.76 25.69 -23.37
C MET A 1106 -34.15 26.60 -22.29
N GLU A 1107 -34.67 26.57 -21.06
CA GLU A 1107 -34.12 27.34 -19.94
C GLU A 1107 -32.69 26.91 -19.62
N MET A 1108 -32.44 25.60 -19.44
CA MET A 1108 -31.08 25.12 -19.14
C MET A 1108 -30.10 25.43 -20.27
N ARG A 1109 -30.53 25.26 -21.53
CA ARG A 1109 -29.72 25.64 -22.68
C ARG A 1109 -29.40 27.13 -22.67
N GLN A 1110 -30.37 27.99 -22.37
CA GLN A 1110 -30.15 29.43 -22.32
C GLN A 1110 -29.13 29.81 -21.23
N ILE A 1111 -29.21 29.18 -20.06
CA ILE A 1111 -28.26 29.40 -18.95
C ILE A 1111 -26.82 29.06 -19.38
N VAL A 1112 -26.65 27.93 -20.07
CA VAL A 1112 -25.34 27.51 -20.58
C VAL A 1112 -24.85 28.47 -21.66
N VAL A 1113 -25.70 28.86 -22.61
CA VAL A 1113 -25.35 29.80 -23.69
C VAL A 1113 -24.96 31.17 -23.13
N ASP A 1114 -25.74 31.73 -22.20
CA ASP A 1114 -25.47 33.02 -21.57
C ASP A 1114 -24.14 33.01 -20.80
N ALA A 1115 -23.84 31.91 -20.12
CA ALA A 1115 -22.56 31.74 -19.42
C ALA A 1115 -21.38 31.68 -20.40
N VAL A 1116 -21.52 30.93 -21.49
CA VAL A 1116 -20.51 30.81 -22.55
C VAL A 1116 -20.21 32.17 -23.17
N GLU A 1117 -21.24 32.95 -23.52
CA GLU A 1117 -21.09 34.29 -24.09
C GLU A 1117 -20.41 35.26 -23.11
N LYS A 1118 -20.82 35.27 -21.83
CA LYS A 1118 -20.24 36.15 -20.80
C LYS A 1118 -18.78 35.84 -20.47
N LEU A 1119 -18.39 34.56 -20.57
CA LEU A 1119 -17.01 34.13 -20.34
C LEU A 1119 -16.11 34.34 -21.58
N GLY A 1120 -16.68 34.78 -22.72
CA GLY A 1120 -15.97 34.91 -23.99
C GLY A 1120 -15.56 33.57 -24.60
N LEU A 1121 -16.27 32.49 -24.25
CA LEU A 1121 -16.08 31.15 -24.77
C LEU A 1121 -16.85 30.99 -26.09
N CYS A 1122 -16.38 30.13 -27.00
CA CYS A 1122 -17.01 29.97 -28.30
C CYS A 1122 -18.23 29.04 -28.21
N ALA A 1123 -19.44 29.57 -28.42
CA ALA A 1123 -20.69 28.80 -28.38
C ALA A 1123 -20.87 27.80 -29.53
N ASN A 1124 -20.19 28.04 -30.65
CA ASN A 1124 -20.21 27.19 -31.84
C ASN A 1124 -18.79 26.89 -32.34
N ALA A 1125 -17.98 26.34 -31.43
CA ALA A 1125 -16.58 25.98 -31.71
C ALA A 1125 -16.41 25.12 -32.98
N PRO A 1126 -17.25 24.10 -33.27
CA PRO A 1126 -17.08 23.27 -34.47
C PRO A 1126 -17.15 24.05 -35.79
N GLN A 1127 -18.12 24.95 -35.95
CA GLN A 1127 -18.23 25.79 -37.15
C GLN A 1127 -17.11 26.81 -37.24
N TYR A 1128 -16.72 27.40 -36.11
CA TYR A 1128 -15.65 28.40 -36.08
C TYR A 1128 -14.29 27.76 -36.40
N LEU A 1129 -14.01 26.57 -35.87
CA LEU A 1129 -12.84 25.75 -36.20
C LEU A 1129 -12.77 25.41 -37.69
N HIS A 1130 -13.91 25.08 -38.31
CA HIS A 1130 -13.97 24.81 -39.76
C HIS A 1130 -13.54 26.03 -40.60
N GLN A 1131 -13.98 27.23 -40.21
CA GLN A 1131 -13.58 28.48 -40.86
C GLN A 1131 -12.10 28.81 -40.62
N LEU A 1132 -11.62 28.69 -39.39
CA LEU A 1132 -10.23 28.93 -39.02
C LEU A 1132 -9.26 27.98 -39.71
N ALA A 1133 -9.65 26.72 -39.89
CA ALA A 1133 -8.84 25.74 -40.61
C ALA A 1133 -8.57 26.20 -42.05
N ALA A 1134 -9.60 26.69 -42.74
CA ALA A 1134 -9.45 27.24 -44.09
C ALA A 1134 -8.55 28.50 -44.13
N GLN A 1135 -8.70 29.40 -43.16
CA GLN A 1135 -7.89 30.63 -43.07
C GLN A 1135 -6.41 30.36 -42.75
N THR A 1136 -6.13 29.31 -41.97
CA THR A 1136 -4.77 28.93 -41.55
C THR A 1136 -4.02 28.17 -42.66
N GLY A 1137 -4.70 27.81 -43.75
CA GLY A 1137 -4.10 27.16 -44.91
C GLY A 1137 -4.24 25.63 -44.92
N PHE A 1138 -5.13 25.06 -44.12
CA PHE A 1138 -5.53 23.66 -44.30
C PHE A 1138 -6.38 23.49 -45.57
N VAL A 1139 -6.21 22.35 -46.23
CA VAL A 1139 -7.00 21.91 -47.38
C VAL A 1139 -7.91 20.75 -46.98
N ASP A 1140 -8.96 20.52 -47.77
CA ASP A 1140 -9.94 19.44 -47.56
C ASP A 1140 -10.60 19.44 -46.17
N ALA A 1141 -10.73 20.62 -45.53
CA ALA A 1141 -11.38 20.77 -44.23
C ALA A 1141 -12.87 20.39 -44.33
N ARG A 1142 -13.28 19.35 -43.59
CA ARG A 1142 -14.66 18.85 -43.54
C ARG A 1142 -15.09 18.63 -42.10
N LEU A 1143 -16.29 19.08 -41.78
CA LEU A 1143 -16.92 18.88 -40.48
C LEU A 1143 -17.96 17.76 -40.59
N TYR A 1144 -17.87 16.76 -39.72
CA TYR A 1144 -18.80 15.62 -39.66
C TYR A 1144 -19.60 15.69 -38.35
N ALA A 1145 -20.92 15.73 -38.44
CA ALA A 1145 -21.79 15.72 -37.27
C ALA A 1145 -22.16 14.27 -36.91
N ASN A 1146 -21.98 13.89 -35.64
CA ASN A 1146 -22.46 12.63 -35.11
C ASN A 1146 -23.42 12.92 -33.95
N SER A 1147 -24.60 12.31 -33.99
CA SER A 1147 -25.62 12.50 -32.96
C SER A 1147 -26.07 11.17 -32.39
N THR A 1148 -26.51 11.19 -31.13
CA THR A 1148 -27.23 10.07 -30.51
C THR A 1148 -28.63 9.87 -31.09
N ALA A 1149 -29.18 10.85 -31.82
CA ALA A 1149 -30.50 10.75 -32.49
C ALA A 1149 -30.66 9.48 -33.33
N ASP A 1150 -29.61 9.12 -34.06
CA ASP A 1150 -29.64 8.01 -35.02
C ASP A 1150 -29.15 6.68 -34.40
N LYS A 1151 -28.95 6.63 -33.07
CA LYS A 1151 -28.31 5.52 -32.34
C LYS A 1151 -29.13 5.07 -31.12
N PRO A 1152 -30.14 4.19 -31.31
CA PRO A 1152 -31.07 3.81 -30.24
C PRO A 1152 -30.40 3.15 -29.03
N HIS A 1153 -29.33 2.38 -29.25
CA HIS A 1153 -28.58 1.69 -28.19
C HIS A 1153 -27.83 2.65 -27.26
N LEU A 1154 -27.62 3.91 -27.66
CA LEU A 1154 -26.94 4.92 -26.85
C LEU A 1154 -27.90 5.79 -26.06
N ARG A 1155 -29.21 5.52 -26.09
CA ARG A 1155 -30.23 6.35 -25.40
C ARG A 1155 -29.96 6.50 -23.90
N GLU A 1156 -29.86 5.40 -23.16
CA GLU A 1156 -29.62 5.44 -21.71
C GLU A 1156 -28.19 5.92 -21.37
N PRO A 1157 -27.12 5.43 -22.05
CA PRO A 1157 -25.78 5.99 -21.86
C PRO A 1157 -25.71 7.51 -22.09
N ALA A 1158 -26.38 8.02 -23.12
CA ALA A 1158 -26.43 9.45 -23.43
C ALA A 1158 -27.21 10.25 -22.39
N ARG A 1159 -28.33 9.69 -21.90
CA ARG A 1159 -29.10 10.29 -20.80
C ARG A 1159 -28.22 10.43 -19.56
N THR A 1160 -27.58 9.35 -19.13
CA THR A 1160 -26.72 9.35 -17.93
C THR A 1160 -25.55 10.31 -18.08
N TRP A 1161 -24.85 10.25 -19.22
CA TRP A 1161 -23.72 11.13 -19.50
C TRP A 1161 -24.13 12.60 -19.51
N LEU A 1162 -25.21 12.96 -20.20
CA LEU A 1162 -25.66 14.34 -20.33
C LEU A 1162 -26.13 14.91 -18.99
N MET A 1163 -26.84 14.10 -18.19
CA MET A 1163 -27.22 14.45 -16.81
C MET A 1163 -26.00 14.77 -15.94
N GLN A 1164 -24.97 13.93 -15.98
CA GLN A 1164 -23.73 14.15 -15.22
C GLN A 1164 -23.00 15.43 -15.65
N VAL A 1165 -22.91 15.67 -16.96
CA VAL A 1165 -22.30 16.90 -17.50
C VAL A 1165 -23.09 18.14 -17.07
N LEU A 1166 -24.42 18.09 -17.17
CA LEU A 1166 -25.28 19.22 -16.77
C LEU A 1166 -25.20 19.49 -15.25
N ARG A 1167 -25.16 18.46 -14.40
CA ARG A 1167 -24.96 18.64 -12.95
C ARG A 1167 -23.66 19.35 -12.61
N ALA A 1168 -22.58 19.04 -13.33
CA ALA A 1168 -21.29 19.70 -13.12
C ALA A 1168 -21.25 21.14 -13.67
N LEU A 1169 -21.85 21.36 -14.85
CA LEU A 1169 -21.76 22.62 -15.59
C LEU A 1169 -22.74 23.68 -15.08
N MET A 1170 -23.98 23.30 -14.79
CA MET A 1170 -25.10 24.23 -14.54
C MET A 1170 -24.90 25.15 -13.33
N PRO A 1171 -24.42 24.68 -12.15
CA PRO A 1171 -24.20 25.58 -11.01
C PRO A 1171 -23.20 26.69 -11.35
N HIS A 1172 -22.09 26.33 -12.00
CA HIS A 1172 -21.05 27.27 -12.42
C HIS A 1172 -21.58 28.24 -13.48
N ALA A 1173 -22.36 27.73 -14.45
CA ALA A 1173 -22.99 28.55 -15.48
C ALA A 1173 -23.92 29.61 -14.88
N MET A 1174 -24.77 29.26 -13.92
CA MET A 1174 -25.69 30.19 -13.23
C MET A 1174 -24.98 31.29 -12.44
N VAL A 1175 -23.87 30.95 -11.77
CA VAL A 1175 -23.08 31.93 -11.01
C VAL A 1175 -22.34 32.88 -11.94
N LYS A 1176 -21.72 32.35 -13.00
CA LYS A 1176 -20.96 33.14 -13.96
C LYS A 1176 -21.85 33.97 -14.89
N SER A 1177 -23.05 33.48 -15.21
CA SER A 1177 -24.06 34.26 -15.91
C SER A 1177 -24.68 35.35 -15.03
N GLY A 1178 -24.39 35.37 -13.72
CA GLY A 1178 -24.92 36.37 -12.78
C GLY A 1178 -26.41 36.19 -12.47
N GLU A 1179 -26.97 35.04 -12.84
CA GLU A 1179 -28.38 34.69 -12.61
C GLU A 1179 -28.63 34.32 -11.15
N VAL A 1180 -27.63 33.72 -10.49
CA VAL A 1180 -27.64 33.39 -9.06
C VAL A 1180 -26.33 33.84 -8.42
N VAL A 1181 -26.40 34.68 -7.39
CA VAL A 1181 -25.21 35.24 -6.71
C VAL A 1181 -24.59 34.25 -5.71
N ASP A 1182 -25.39 33.31 -5.20
CA ASP A 1182 -25.02 32.36 -4.16
C ASP A 1182 -24.83 30.95 -4.76
N GLU A 1183 -23.62 30.42 -4.68
CA GLU A 1183 -23.22 29.13 -5.22
C GLU A 1183 -24.07 27.97 -4.68
N LYS A 1184 -24.48 28.04 -3.40
CA LYS A 1184 -25.31 26.99 -2.81
C LYS A 1184 -26.72 26.97 -3.41
N LYS A 1185 -27.29 28.14 -3.68
CA LYS A 1185 -28.60 28.27 -4.35
C LYS A 1185 -28.52 27.88 -5.83
N ALA A 1186 -27.37 28.10 -6.47
CA ALA A 1186 -27.13 27.67 -7.84
C ALA A 1186 -27.13 26.14 -7.94
N ILE A 1187 -26.49 25.43 -7.00
CA ILE A 1187 -26.51 23.96 -6.92
C ILE A 1187 -27.94 23.44 -6.71
N GLU A 1188 -28.70 24.00 -5.76
CA GLU A 1188 -30.09 23.57 -5.49
C GLU A 1188 -31.04 23.82 -6.67
N ARG A 1189 -30.84 24.91 -7.42
CA ARG A 1189 -31.63 25.18 -8.64
C ARG A 1189 -31.20 24.27 -9.79
N ALA A 1190 -29.90 24.06 -9.97
CA ALA A 1190 -29.37 23.17 -11.01
C ALA A 1190 -29.88 21.74 -10.82
N GLU A 1191 -29.87 21.20 -9.59
CA GLU A 1191 -30.34 19.83 -9.34
C GLU A 1191 -31.82 19.68 -9.71
N ARG A 1192 -32.68 20.66 -9.36
CA ARG A 1192 -34.10 20.63 -9.74
C ARG A 1192 -34.32 20.63 -11.25
N LEU A 1193 -33.61 21.49 -11.97
CA LEU A 1193 -33.73 21.57 -13.44
C LEU A 1193 -33.22 20.28 -14.10
N VAL A 1194 -32.12 19.72 -13.60
CA VAL A 1194 -31.52 18.49 -14.14
C VAL A 1194 -32.36 17.25 -13.81
N GLU A 1195 -32.97 17.14 -12.62
CA GLU A 1195 -33.92 16.07 -12.32
C GLU A 1195 -35.15 16.11 -13.24
N GLU A 1196 -35.63 17.31 -13.55
CA GLU A 1196 -36.77 17.51 -14.45
C GLU A 1196 -36.41 17.18 -15.91
N PHE A 1197 -35.21 17.56 -16.34
CA PHE A 1197 -34.61 17.10 -17.60
C PHE A 1197 -34.54 15.58 -17.67
N GLY A 1198 -34.05 14.95 -16.61
CA GLY A 1198 -33.91 13.50 -16.51
C GLY A 1198 -35.23 12.75 -16.56
N ARG A 1199 -36.30 13.33 -15.99
CA ARG A 1199 -37.68 12.85 -16.14
C ARG A 1199 -38.15 12.99 -17.58
N HIS A 1200 -37.91 14.12 -18.22
CA HIS A 1200 -38.30 14.36 -19.60
C HIS A 1200 -37.59 13.42 -20.60
N CYS A 1201 -36.31 13.10 -20.37
CA CYS A 1201 -35.54 12.14 -21.17
C CYS A 1201 -36.08 10.69 -21.12
N THR A 1202 -37.07 10.39 -20.27
CA THR A 1202 -37.77 9.09 -20.31
C THR A 1202 -38.67 8.97 -21.53
N SER A 1203 -39.26 10.08 -22.00
CA SER A 1203 -40.07 10.13 -23.22
C SER A 1203 -39.26 10.64 -24.41
N ALA A 1204 -38.49 11.72 -24.24
CA ALA A 1204 -37.69 12.35 -25.29
C ALA A 1204 -36.27 11.75 -25.38
N LEU A 1205 -35.66 11.77 -26.57
CA LEU A 1205 -34.28 11.32 -26.81
C LEU A 1205 -33.29 12.43 -26.42
N PRO A 1206 -32.32 12.17 -25.51
CA PRO A 1206 -31.24 13.11 -25.25
C PRO A 1206 -30.27 13.16 -26.44
N LEU A 1207 -29.97 14.38 -26.91
CA LEU A 1207 -29.14 14.64 -28.08
C LEU A 1207 -27.73 15.04 -27.66
N VAL A 1208 -26.78 14.12 -27.77
CA VAL A 1208 -25.34 14.42 -27.67
C VAL A 1208 -24.81 14.57 -29.09
N ASN A 1209 -24.58 15.82 -29.50
CA ASN A 1209 -24.04 16.16 -30.82
C ASN A 1209 -22.53 16.38 -30.71
N LEU A 1210 -21.77 15.43 -31.24
CA LEU A 1210 -20.31 15.47 -31.28
C LEU A 1210 -19.86 15.65 -32.73
N TYR A 1211 -19.09 16.70 -32.99
CA TYR A 1211 -18.61 17.07 -34.30
C TYR A 1211 -17.15 16.70 -34.45
N VAL A 1212 -16.79 16.12 -35.59
CA VAL A 1212 -15.41 15.76 -35.92
C VAL A 1212 -14.97 16.61 -37.10
N LEU A 1213 -14.04 17.54 -36.87
CA LEU A 1213 -13.36 18.28 -37.93
C LEU A 1213 -12.17 17.46 -38.43
N VAL A 1214 -12.15 17.16 -39.72
CA VAL A 1214 -10.98 16.58 -40.39
C VAL A 1214 -10.42 17.57 -41.39
N ALA A 1215 -9.16 17.93 -41.24
CA ALA A 1215 -8.46 18.86 -42.14
C ALA A 1215 -7.06 18.36 -42.49
N ARG A 1216 -6.48 18.80 -43.61
CA ARG A 1216 -5.18 18.32 -44.09
C ARG A 1216 -4.22 19.46 -44.38
N LYS A 1217 -2.97 19.34 -43.97
CA LYS A 1217 -1.91 20.29 -44.33
C LYS A 1217 -1.38 19.99 -45.75
N PRO A 1218 -1.26 20.98 -46.65
CA PRO A 1218 -0.69 20.75 -47.98
C PRO A 1218 0.79 20.33 -47.90
N LEU A 1219 1.18 19.34 -48.70
CA LEU A 1219 2.59 18.94 -48.80
C LEU A 1219 3.39 20.06 -49.48
N ARG A 1220 4.43 20.60 -48.80
CA ARG A 1220 5.37 21.52 -49.43
C ARG A 1220 6.02 20.84 -50.64
N ALA A 1221 5.85 21.40 -51.83
CA ALA A 1221 6.68 21.05 -52.99
C ALA A 1221 8.14 21.29 -52.61
N ARG A 1222 9.00 20.27 -52.77
CA ARG A 1222 10.45 20.42 -52.53
C ARG A 1222 10.97 21.56 -53.43
N PRO A 1223 11.70 22.55 -52.91
CA PRO A 1223 12.39 23.52 -53.76
C PRO A 1223 13.43 22.75 -54.58
N TRP A 1224 13.40 22.94 -55.90
CA TRP A 1224 14.45 22.46 -56.78
C TRP A 1224 15.80 23.05 -56.35
N CYS A 1225 16.81 22.20 -56.16
CA CYS A 1225 18.19 22.61 -55.96
C CYS A 1225 18.62 23.55 -57.09
N SER A 1226 18.95 24.80 -56.76
CA SER A 1226 19.84 25.61 -57.60
C SER A 1226 21.27 25.34 -57.13
N CYS A 1227 22.04 24.62 -57.94
CA CYS A 1227 23.48 24.71 -57.89
C CYS A 1227 23.86 26.14 -58.30
N THR A 1228 24.51 26.90 -57.42
CA THR A 1228 25.42 27.95 -57.89
C THR A 1228 26.68 27.92 -57.03
N VAL A 1229 27.79 27.76 -57.73
CA VAL A 1229 29.17 27.86 -57.26
C VAL A 1229 29.45 29.31 -56.86
N MET A 1230 29.78 29.54 -55.59
CA MET A 1230 30.92 30.31 -55.05
C MET A 1230 30.77 30.48 -53.55
#